data_AF-W0DPI1-F1
#
_entry.id   AF-W0DPI1-F1
#
_cell.length_a   1.000
_cell.length_b   1.000
_cell.length_c   1.000
_cell.angle_alpha   90.00
_cell.angle_beta   90.00
_cell.angle_gamma   90.00
#
_symmetry.space_group_name_H-M   'P 1'
#
loop_
_entity.id
_entity.type
_entity.pdbx_description
1 polymer ?
#
loop_
_entity_poly.entity_id
_entity_poly.type
_entity_poly.pdbx_seq_one_letter_code
_entity_poly.pdbx_strand_id
1 'polypeptide(L)'
;MQMSPTLISQPVFLNQGEVEQKRQEIKAYFNQTWENYESLFETLVSDDTFYLRPCSLRHPLIFYFGHTATFFTNKLVLAKLLPQRINPTIESMCAIGVDEMSWDDLNDAHYDWPSVAAVRAYRNEVKAAVNALIDQVVFSLPIDWQSPMWPIMMGIEHERIHLETSSVLIRQLPIDQVKPHPLFPICADQQTAAPSNRLLAVPAGEVKIAHQDPAPHYGWDNEYGQHQANVTAFQASEFLVSNAEFLAFVEAGGYHTPEFWNEEGDRWRQFSPVKHPSFWVRKTEGGQQAWYLRCMTEEIPMPWSWPAEVNHLEAAAFCRWKAAQTGQPIRLPSEDEYLRLRDFSQAQQHLAQANINLQQAASSCPVTRCKQGEFYDVIGNVWQWTETPIHPFEGFKVHPLYDDFTTPTFDNKHNIIKGGSWISTGNEINGSSRYAFRRHFFQHAGFRYIASDAPVQKEFSTYETDSAVAQYCEFHFGDEYFGVANFAKAYADLAIGYAQTDADLAKREHLKVLEVGCSVGRASFELAKHFEQVVGLDFSARFINVANQLQTSGQLRYTLPIEGEIMDFKETTLAQLGLSEVASRCEFLQQDATNMKPIFSGYDMIVAMNLIDRLYEPKKFLTDVAARLNSGGLLMLGSPYTWLEEFTQKVHWLGGYKDAHSGENVTTLETLHALLSKDFEPVGAPQELQFVIRETARKYQHTVSQVTLWKKKA
;
A
#
# COMPACT_ATOMS: atom_id res chain seq x y z
N MET A 1 -44.77 -17.56 -10.05
CA MET A 1 -43.76 -17.52 -11.13
C MET A 1 -42.43 -17.22 -10.48
N GLN A 2 -41.63 -18.24 -10.17
CA GLN A 2 -40.25 -18.02 -9.74
C GLN A 2 -39.50 -17.53 -10.98
N MET A 3 -39.07 -16.27 -10.98
CA MET A 3 -38.14 -15.78 -11.99
C MET A 3 -36.90 -16.68 -11.92
N SER A 4 -36.42 -17.18 -13.05
CA SER A 4 -35.11 -17.84 -13.10
C SER A 4 -34.08 -16.91 -12.43
N PRO A 5 -33.26 -17.40 -11.48
CA PRO A 5 -32.32 -16.54 -10.78
C PRO A 5 -31.39 -15.92 -11.81
N THR A 6 -31.48 -14.60 -11.95
CA THR A 6 -30.62 -13.83 -12.84
C THR A 6 -29.43 -13.40 -11.99
N LEU A 7 -28.21 -13.85 -12.32
CA LEU A 7 -26.99 -13.49 -11.58
C LEU A 7 -26.66 -11.99 -11.69
N ILE A 8 -27.22 -11.32 -12.69
CA ILE A 8 -26.98 -9.90 -13.00
C ILE A 8 -27.68 -9.03 -11.96
N SER A 9 -26.91 -8.13 -11.34
CA SER A 9 -27.43 -7.14 -10.40
C SER A 9 -26.84 -5.77 -10.70
N GLN A 10 -27.66 -4.73 -10.64
CA GLN A 10 -27.20 -3.35 -10.83
C GLN A 10 -26.79 -2.75 -9.47
N PRO A 11 -25.69 -1.98 -9.41
CA PRO A 11 -25.31 -1.25 -8.21
C PRO A 11 -26.44 -0.34 -7.71
N VAL A 12 -26.64 -0.29 -6.39
CA VAL A 12 -27.71 0.50 -5.78
C VAL A 12 -27.27 1.96 -5.66
N PHE A 13 -28.12 2.88 -6.10
CA PHE A 13 -27.88 4.31 -5.87
C PHE A 13 -28.10 4.66 -4.39
N LEU A 14 -27.16 5.27 -3.70
CA LEU A 14 -27.20 5.52 -2.25
C LEU A 14 -27.69 6.92 -1.86
N ASN A 15 -27.81 7.84 -2.80
CA ASN A 15 -28.09 9.26 -2.54
C ASN A 15 -29.42 9.77 -3.10
N GLN A 16 -30.30 8.88 -3.59
CA GLN A 16 -31.59 9.24 -4.18
C GLN A 16 -32.68 8.21 -3.87
N GLY A 17 -33.94 8.62 -4.02
CA GLY A 17 -35.14 7.83 -3.74
C GLY A 17 -35.73 8.11 -2.36
N GLU A 18 -36.63 7.23 -1.92
CA GLU A 18 -37.28 7.29 -0.60
C GLU A 18 -36.73 6.18 0.32
N VAL A 19 -36.70 6.41 1.63
CA VAL A 19 -36.09 5.49 2.62
C VAL A 19 -36.65 4.06 2.51
N GLU A 20 -37.97 3.88 2.48
CA GLU A 20 -38.56 2.54 2.43
C GLU A 20 -38.37 1.85 1.08
N GLN A 21 -38.35 2.62 -0.02
CA GLN A 21 -37.97 2.07 -1.32
C GLN A 21 -36.50 1.61 -1.29
N LYS A 22 -35.61 2.45 -0.75
CA LYS A 22 -34.17 2.14 -0.64
C LYS A 22 -33.92 0.89 0.19
N ARG A 23 -34.66 0.72 1.28
CA ARG A 23 -34.63 -0.48 2.13
C ARG A 23 -34.92 -1.74 1.32
N GLN A 24 -35.99 -1.72 0.52
CA GLN A 24 -36.35 -2.88 -0.32
C GLN A 24 -35.31 -3.13 -1.42
N GLU A 25 -34.76 -2.08 -2.04
CA GLU A 25 -33.69 -2.21 -3.03
C GLU A 25 -32.42 -2.85 -2.43
N ILE A 26 -31.96 -2.37 -1.27
CA ILE A 26 -30.79 -2.92 -0.57
C ILE A 26 -31.05 -4.36 -0.11
N LYS A 27 -32.26 -4.67 0.39
CA LYS A 27 -32.64 -6.03 0.77
C LYS A 27 -32.63 -7.00 -0.41
N ALA A 28 -33.17 -6.58 -1.56
CA ALA A 28 -33.13 -7.37 -2.77
C ALA A 28 -31.69 -7.57 -3.25
N TYR A 29 -30.88 -6.50 -3.20
CA TYR A 29 -29.47 -6.53 -3.57
C TYR A 29 -28.66 -7.49 -2.68
N PHE A 30 -28.85 -7.44 -1.36
CA PHE A 30 -28.25 -8.36 -0.39
C PHE A 30 -28.60 -9.82 -0.70
N ASN A 31 -29.89 -10.14 -0.83
CA ASN A 31 -30.31 -11.52 -1.06
C ASN A 31 -29.80 -12.04 -2.40
N GLN A 32 -29.79 -11.22 -3.46
CA GLN A 32 -29.24 -11.63 -4.75
C GLN A 32 -27.73 -11.91 -4.67
N THR A 33 -26.96 -11.05 -3.99
CA THR A 33 -25.52 -11.30 -3.75
C THR A 33 -25.31 -12.63 -3.03
N TRP A 34 -26.09 -12.87 -1.98
CA TRP A 34 -26.00 -14.08 -1.17
C TRP A 34 -26.25 -15.34 -2.01
N GLU A 35 -27.34 -15.38 -2.77
CA GLU A 35 -27.66 -16.54 -3.62
C GLU A 35 -26.64 -16.74 -4.75
N ASN A 36 -26.12 -15.66 -5.33
CA ASN A 36 -25.06 -15.75 -6.33
C ASN A 36 -23.79 -16.39 -5.76
N TYR A 37 -23.41 -16.00 -4.54
CA TYR A 37 -22.25 -16.55 -3.86
C TYR A 37 -22.47 -18.02 -3.48
N GLU A 38 -23.64 -18.40 -2.95
CA GLU A 38 -23.99 -19.81 -2.70
C GLU A 38 -23.87 -20.66 -3.98
N SER A 39 -24.44 -20.16 -5.09
CA SER A 39 -24.46 -20.86 -6.38
C SER A 39 -23.05 -21.16 -6.90
N LEU A 40 -22.06 -20.31 -6.61
CA LEU A 40 -20.67 -20.54 -7.00
C LEU A 40 -20.11 -21.82 -6.37
N PHE A 41 -20.44 -22.12 -5.12
CA PHE A 41 -19.97 -23.34 -4.45
C PHE A 41 -20.73 -24.61 -4.87
N GLU A 42 -21.87 -24.46 -5.56
CA GLU A 42 -22.56 -25.60 -6.18
C GLU A 42 -21.78 -26.19 -7.37
N THR A 43 -20.74 -25.51 -7.86
CA THR A 43 -19.82 -26.05 -8.87
C THR A 43 -18.85 -27.09 -8.31
N LEU A 44 -18.80 -27.29 -6.99
CA LEU A 44 -17.95 -28.30 -6.36
C LEU A 44 -18.61 -29.69 -6.46
N VAL A 45 -17.80 -30.74 -6.63
CA VAL A 45 -18.33 -32.11 -6.83
C VAL A 45 -18.79 -32.77 -5.53
N SER A 46 -18.18 -32.44 -4.39
CA SER A 46 -18.52 -32.96 -3.07
C SER A 46 -18.10 -32.02 -1.94
N ASP A 47 -18.50 -32.34 -0.70
CA ASP A 47 -18.08 -31.61 0.50
C ASP A 47 -16.56 -31.69 0.72
N ASP A 48 -15.92 -32.80 0.32
CA ASP A 48 -14.46 -32.97 0.45
C ASP A 48 -13.69 -31.89 -0.34
N THR A 49 -14.25 -31.44 -1.46
CA THR A 49 -13.65 -30.38 -2.28
C THR A 49 -13.52 -29.05 -1.54
N PHE A 50 -14.40 -28.75 -0.59
CA PHE A 50 -14.33 -27.50 0.20
C PHE A 50 -13.02 -27.42 1.01
N TYR A 51 -12.43 -28.55 1.38
CA TYR A 51 -11.20 -28.59 2.17
C TYR A 51 -9.93 -28.66 1.31
N LEU A 52 -10.07 -28.62 -0.02
CA LEU A 52 -8.92 -28.53 -0.90
C LEU A 52 -8.34 -27.12 -0.92
N ARG A 53 -7.01 -27.07 -0.94
CA ARG A 53 -6.24 -25.84 -1.05
C ARG A 53 -5.86 -25.60 -2.52
N PRO A 54 -6.34 -24.53 -3.16
CA PRO A 54 -6.05 -24.27 -4.58
C PRO A 54 -4.59 -23.92 -4.86
N CYS A 55 -3.92 -23.23 -3.93
CA CYS A 55 -2.48 -22.96 -3.99
C CYS A 55 -1.89 -22.79 -2.58
N SER A 56 -0.56 -22.92 -2.44
CA SER A 56 0.10 -22.91 -1.12
C SER A 56 -0.06 -21.60 -0.33
N LEU A 57 -0.35 -20.49 -1.01
CA LEU A 57 -0.50 -19.15 -0.46
C LEU A 57 -1.96 -18.79 -0.12
N ARG A 58 -2.86 -19.77 -0.09
CA ARG A 58 -4.31 -19.57 0.12
C ARG A 58 -4.87 -20.57 1.12
N HIS A 59 -5.95 -20.20 1.79
CA HIS A 59 -6.73 -21.11 2.61
C HIS A 59 -7.56 -22.09 1.75
N PRO A 60 -8.12 -23.16 2.34
CA PRO A 60 -9.09 -24.01 1.66
C PRO A 60 -10.40 -23.28 1.36
N LEU A 61 -11.21 -23.79 0.41
CA LEU A 61 -12.47 -23.15 0.01
C LEU A 61 -13.52 -23.02 1.13
N ILE A 62 -13.49 -23.89 2.15
CA ILE A 62 -14.38 -23.80 3.32
C ILE A 62 -14.19 -22.49 4.08
N PHE A 63 -12.96 -21.97 4.12
CA PHE A 63 -12.66 -20.65 4.70
C PHE A 63 -13.42 -19.58 3.94
N TYR A 64 -13.27 -19.50 2.61
CA TYR A 64 -13.93 -18.50 1.78
C TYR A 64 -15.46 -18.58 1.90
N PHE A 65 -16.00 -19.81 1.90
CA PHE A 65 -17.43 -20.03 2.09
C PHE A 65 -17.93 -19.45 3.43
N GLY A 66 -17.21 -19.65 4.53
CA GLY A 66 -17.59 -19.08 5.83
C GLY A 66 -17.25 -17.60 6.02
N HIS A 67 -16.20 -17.12 5.35
CA HIS A 67 -15.57 -15.82 5.59
C HIS A 67 -16.51 -14.65 5.32
N THR A 68 -17.27 -14.64 4.22
CA THR A 68 -18.13 -13.50 3.88
C THR A 68 -19.25 -13.29 4.91
N ALA A 69 -19.83 -14.38 5.43
CA ALA A 69 -20.82 -14.32 6.50
C ALA A 69 -20.20 -13.85 7.83
N THR A 70 -18.99 -14.31 8.14
CA THR A 70 -18.19 -13.81 9.28
C THR A 70 -17.85 -12.34 9.16
N PHE A 71 -17.57 -11.86 7.96
CA PHE A 71 -17.33 -10.45 7.68
C PHE A 71 -18.56 -9.61 8.04
N PHE A 72 -19.76 -9.99 7.57
CA PHE A 72 -21.01 -9.33 7.98
C PHE A 72 -21.15 -9.28 9.50
N THR A 73 -21.00 -10.41 10.19
CA THR A 73 -21.12 -10.46 11.65
C THR A 73 -20.09 -9.54 12.33
N ASN A 74 -18.83 -9.58 11.92
CA ASN A 74 -17.75 -8.77 12.48
C ASN A 74 -18.04 -7.27 12.34
N LYS A 75 -18.38 -6.81 11.12
CA LYS A 75 -18.59 -5.38 10.86
C LYS A 75 -19.89 -4.88 11.50
N LEU A 76 -20.95 -5.69 11.55
CA LEU A 76 -22.21 -5.33 12.20
C LEU A 76 -22.11 -5.31 13.73
N VAL A 77 -21.30 -6.19 14.34
CA VAL A 77 -20.99 -6.13 15.78
C VAL A 77 -20.16 -4.89 16.09
N LEU A 78 -19.13 -4.58 15.28
CA LEU A 78 -18.29 -3.39 15.44
C LEU A 78 -19.13 -2.10 15.32
N ALA A 79 -20.06 -2.06 14.37
CA ALA A 79 -21.01 -0.97 14.19
C ALA A 79 -22.12 -0.91 15.27
N LYS A 80 -22.15 -1.87 16.21
CA LYS A 80 -23.17 -2.01 17.27
C LYS A 80 -24.61 -2.19 16.73
N LEU A 81 -24.72 -2.74 15.52
CA LEU A 81 -26.00 -3.05 14.86
C LEU A 81 -26.46 -4.49 15.13
N LEU A 82 -25.51 -5.38 15.45
CA LEU A 82 -25.80 -6.71 15.94
C LEU A 82 -25.37 -6.81 17.42
N PRO A 83 -26.29 -7.13 18.36
CA PRO A 83 -25.99 -7.05 19.79
C PRO A 83 -25.05 -8.15 20.29
N GLN A 84 -24.97 -9.28 19.57
CA GLN A 84 -24.12 -10.42 19.91
C GLN A 84 -23.66 -11.14 18.65
N ARG A 85 -22.52 -11.81 18.74
CA ARG A 85 -22.02 -12.75 17.73
C ARG A 85 -22.99 -13.92 17.56
N ILE A 86 -23.04 -14.51 16.37
CA ILE A 86 -23.99 -15.58 16.03
C ILE A 86 -23.36 -16.95 16.30
N ASN A 87 -22.12 -17.17 15.82
CA ASN A 87 -21.34 -18.36 16.08
C ASN A 87 -19.85 -17.98 16.28
N PRO A 88 -19.44 -17.63 17.51
CA PRO A 88 -18.08 -17.17 17.80
C PRO A 88 -16.97 -18.13 17.36
N THR A 89 -17.25 -19.44 17.37
CA THR A 89 -16.28 -20.48 16.98
C THR A 89 -16.00 -20.43 15.48
N ILE A 90 -17.03 -20.48 14.63
CA ILE A 90 -16.87 -20.35 13.17
C ILE A 90 -16.31 -18.97 12.81
N GLU A 91 -16.81 -17.93 13.47
CA GLU A 91 -16.33 -16.56 13.27
C GLU A 91 -14.83 -16.43 13.52
N SER A 92 -14.30 -16.99 14.61
CA SER A 92 -12.86 -16.93 14.89
C SER A 92 -11.99 -17.62 13.83
N MET A 93 -12.46 -18.73 13.25
CA MET A 93 -11.71 -19.48 12.22
C MET A 93 -11.75 -18.83 10.84
N CYS A 94 -12.79 -18.04 10.56
CA CYS A 94 -12.98 -17.39 9.26
C CYS A 94 -12.78 -15.87 9.31
N ALA A 95 -12.23 -15.32 10.41
CA ALA A 95 -12.09 -13.87 10.61
C ALA A 95 -10.81 -13.25 10.03
N ILE A 96 -9.81 -14.06 9.67
CA ILE A 96 -8.50 -13.58 9.19
C ILE A 96 -8.64 -12.97 7.78
N GLY A 97 -7.76 -12.04 7.43
CA GLY A 97 -7.66 -11.44 6.09
C GLY A 97 -7.23 -12.44 5.00
N VAL A 98 -7.24 -11.99 3.74
CA VAL A 98 -7.04 -12.84 2.55
C VAL A 98 -5.76 -12.49 1.78
N ASP A 99 -5.18 -11.30 2.00
CA ASP A 99 -3.86 -10.94 1.48
C ASP A 99 -2.78 -11.67 2.27
N GLU A 100 -1.63 -11.96 1.65
CA GLU A 100 -0.48 -12.58 2.31
C GLU A 100 0.16 -11.58 3.28
N MET A 101 -0.22 -11.66 4.55
CA MET A 101 0.39 -10.90 5.63
C MET A 101 1.37 -11.78 6.39
N SER A 102 2.45 -11.19 6.91
CA SER A 102 3.53 -11.94 7.58
C SER A 102 3.08 -12.69 8.85
N TRP A 103 1.87 -12.44 9.32
CA TRP A 103 1.26 -13.06 10.49
C TRP A 103 0.14 -14.05 10.14
N ASP A 104 -0.15 -14.27 8.85
CA ASP A 104 -1.17 -15.24 8.46
C ASP A 104 -0.69 -16.66 8.72
N ASP A 105 -1.44 -17.36 9.57
CA ASP A 105 -1.18 -18.75 9.86
C ASP A 105 -1.81 -19.61 8.76
N LEU A 106 -1.01 -19.98 7.75
CA LEU A 106 -1.40 -20.90 6.69
C LEU A 106 -1.14 -22.38 7.06
N ASN A 107 -0.81 -22.68 8.32
CA ASN A 107 -0.53 -24.04 8.77
C ASN A 107 -1.84 -24.79 9.08
N ASP A 108 -2.17 -25.79 8.26
CA ASP A 108 -3.38 -26.61 8.44
C ASP A 108 -3.44 -27.30 9.81
N ALA A 109 -2.29 -27.55 10.47
CA ALA A 109 -2.25 -28.18 11.78
C ALA A 109 -2.88 -27.32 12.90
N HIS A 110 -3.14 -26.04 12.64
CA HIS A 110 -3.71 -25.11 13.60
C HIS A 110 -5.22 -24.83 13.38
N TYR A 111 -5.85 -25.46 12.37
CA TYR A 111 -7.28 -25.25 12.06
C TYR A 111 -8.09 -26.55 12.17
N ASP A 112 -9.19 -26.49 12.94
CA ASP A 112 -10.22 -27.53 13.00
C ASP A 112 -11.44 -27.06 12.19
N TRP A 113 -11.34 -27.11 10.85
CA TRP A 113 -12.35 -26.54 9.96
C TRP A 113 -13.74 -27.13 10.24
N PRO A 114 -14.81 -26.31 10.38
CA PRO A 114 -16.16 -26.82 10.58
C PRO A 114 -16.65 -27.61 9.37
N SER A 115 -17.62 -28.50 9.60
CA SER A 115 -18.27 -29.19 8.50
C SER A 115 -18.98 -28.22 7.55
N VAL A 116 -19.05 -28.57 6.26
CA VAL A 116 -19.78 -27.79 5.24
C VAL A 116 -21.22 -27.51 5.69
N ALA A 117 -21.89 -28.50 6.30
CA ALA A 117 -23.24 -28.34 6.84
C ALA A 117 -23.31 -27.32 7.99
N ALA A 118 -22.32 -27.30 8.90
CA ALA A 118 -22.25 -26.33 9.98
C ALA A 118 -22.00 -24.91 9.47
N VAL A 119 -21.08 -24.73 8.52
CA VAL A 119 -20.83 -23.42 7.89
C VAL A 119 -22.08 -22.95 7.14
N ARG A 120 -22.77 -23.82 6.40
CA ARG A 120 -24.03 -23.47 5.71
C ARG A 120 -25.14 -23.08 6.69
N ALA A 121 -25.27 -23.78 7.82
CA ALA A 121 -26.23 -23.43 8.86
C ALA A 121 -25.94 -22.03 9.43
N TYR A 122 -24.67 -21.76 9.76
CA TYR A 122 -24.22 -20.45 10.23
C TYR A 122 -24.49 -19.33 9.21
N ARG A 123 -24.14 -19.56 7.94
CA ARG A 123 -24.45 -18.64 6.83
C ARG A 123 -25.95 -18.31 6.78
N ASN A 124 -26.83 -19.31 6.89
CA ASN A 124 -28.28 -19.08 6.91
C ASN A 124 -28.74 -18.25 8.11
N GLU A 125 -28.16 -18.45 9.29
CA GLU A 125 -28.44 -17.64 10.49
C GLU A 125 -28.02 -16.18 10.30
N VAL A 126 -26.81 -15.94 9.75
CA VAL A 126 -26.33 -14.59 9.39
C VAL A 126 -27.27 -13.94 8.38
N LYS A 127 -27.65 -14.65 7.32
CA LYS A 127 -28.58 -14.16 6.30
C LYS A 127 -29.92 -13.73 6.89
N ALA A 128 -30.46 -14.51 7.82
CA ALA A 128 -31.70 -14.18 8.51
C ALA A 128 -31.53 -12.93 9.41
N ALA A 129 -30.43 -12.84 10.14
CA ALA A 129 -30.12 -11.70 11.00
C ALA A 129 -29.94 -10.40 10.19
N VAL A 130 -29.20 -10.43 9.08
CA VAL A 130 -28.99 -9.27 8.21
C VAL A 130 -30.31 -8.82 7.56
N ASN A 131 -31.14 -9.74 7.07
CA ASN A 131 -32.46 -9.39 6.56
C ASN A 131 -33.35 -8.72 7.63
N ALA A 132 -33.37 -9.27 8.85
CA ALA A 132 -34.12 -8.69 9.95
C ALA A 132 -33.60 -7.30 10.34
N LEU A 133 -32.27 -7.11 10.33
CA LEU A 133 -31.65 -5.82 10.56
C LEU A 133 -32.03 -4.80 9.46
N ILE A 134 -31.95 -5.19 8.18
CA ILE A 134 -32.37 -4.34 7.06
C ILE A 134 -33.84 -3.91 7.22
N ASP A 135 -34.72 -4.78 7.72
CA ASP A 135 -36.14 -4.43 7.94
C ASP A 135 -36.34 -3.42 9.07
N GLN A 136 -35.46 -3.40 10.08
CA GLN A 136 -35.67 -2.67 11.33
C GLN A 136 -34.84 -1.39 11.46
N VAL A 137 -33.69 -1.33 10.79
CA VAL A 137 -32.73 -0.24 10.97
C VAL A 137 -33.33 1.10 10.53
N VAL A 138 -33.23 2.12 11.38
CA VAL A 138 -33.64 3.47 11.03
C VAL A 138 -32.47 4.19 10.39
N PHE A 139 -32.66 4.73 9.18
CA PHE A 139 -31.64 5.46 8.44
C PHE A 139 -32.28 6.59 7.63
N SER A 140 -31.45 7.51 7.14
CA SER A 140 -31.83 8.59 6.24
C SER A 140 -31.05 8.50 4.93
N LEU A 141 -31.54 9.17 3.89
CA LEU A 141 -30.78 9.43 2.67
C LEU A 141 -30.09 10.80 2.74
N PRO A 142 -28.90 10.95 2.15
CA PRO A 142 -28.10 9.92 1.49
C PRO A 142 -27.48 8.91 2.49
N ILE A 143 -27.18 7.69 2.03
CA ILE A 143 -26.41 6.71 2.80
C ILE A 143 -24.93 7.06 2.64
N ASP A 144 -24.35 7.65 3.66
CA ASP A 144 -22.93 8.00 3.78
C ASP A 144 -22.21 7.05 4.76
N TRP A 145 -20.92 7.28 5.04
CA TRP A 145 -20.12 6.43 5.96
C TRP A 145 -20.66 6.40 7.40
N GLN A 146 -21.49 7.37 7.80
CA GLN A 146 -22.08 7.45 9.15
C GLN A 146 -23.42 6.74 9.22
N SER A 147 -24.03 6.42 8.07
CA SER A 147 -25.31 5.74 8.00
C SER A 147 -25.22 4.31 8.57
N PRO A 148 -26.20 3.87 9.38
CA PRO A 148 -26.24 2.50 9.87
C PRO A 148 -26.55 1.48 8.75
N MET A 149 -26.89 1.93 7.53
CA MET A 149 -27.01 1.08 6.35
C MET A 149 -25.66 0.85 5.65
N TRP A 150 -24.65 1.68 5.92
CA TRP A 150 -23.33 1.56 5.29
C TRP A 150 -22.62 0.22 5.57
N PRO A 151 -22.58 -0.30 6.81
CA PRO A 151 -21.92 -1.58 7.08
C PRO A 151 -22.59 -2.77 6.38
N ILE A 152 -23.89 -2.66 6.10
CA ILE A 152 -24.64 -3.66 5.33
C ILE A 152 -24.20 -3.60 3.86
N MET A 153 -24.14 -2.41 3.27
CA MET A 153 -23.61 -2.22 1.91
C MET A 153 -22.16 -2.70 1.79
N MET A 154 -21.32 -2.39 2.78
CA MET A 154 -19.94 -2.87 2.84
C MET A 154 -19.86 -4.40 2.82
N GLY A 155 -20.68 -5.09 3.62
CA GLY A 155 -20.71 -6.55 3.59
C GLY A 155 -21.19 -7.11 2.25
N ILE A 156 -22.16 -6.45 1.61
CA ILE A 156 -22.62 -6.85 0.27
C ILE A 156 -21.50 -6.75 -0.76
N GLU A 157 -20.80 -5.61 -0.81
CA GLU A 157 -19.72 -5.40 -1.79
C GLU A 157 -18.48 -6.25 -1.48
N HIS A 158 -18.22 -6.52 -0.20
CA HIS A 158 -17.17 -7.46 0.21
C HIS A 158 -17.46 -8.90 -0.27
N GLU A 159 -18.71 -9.39 -0.15
CA GLU A 159 -19.07 -10.71 -0.68
C GLU A 159 -18.93 -10.79 -2.20
N ARG A 160 -19.07 -9.67 -2.91
CA ARG A 160 -18.85 -9.60 -4.37
C ARG A 160 -17.38 -9.70 -4.76
N ILE A 161 -16.47 -9.05 -4.02
CA ILE A 161 -15.02 -9.30 -4.15
C ILE A 161 -14.70 -10.78 -3.98
N HIS A 162 -15.36 -11.41 -3.00
CA HIS A 162 -15.18 -12.82 -2.72
C HIS A 162 -15.81 -13.75 -3.76
N LEU A 163 -16.88 -13.33 -4.43
CA LEU A 163 -17.43 -14.06 -5.59
C LEU A 163 -16.36 -14.19 -6.67
N GLU A 164 -15.72 -13.07 -7.04
CA GLU A 164 -14.63 -13.09 -8.01
C GLU A 164 -13.42 -13.88 -7.51
N THR A 165 -12.93 -13.59 -6.30
CA THR A 165 -11.77 -14.28 -5.71
C THR A 165 -11.98 -15.80 -5.63
N SER A 166 -13.14 -16.24 -5.13
CA SER A 166 -13.45 -17.66 -4.99
C SER A 166 -13.54 -18.36 -6.34
N SER A 167 -14.00 -17.67 -7.40
CA SER A 167 -14.06 -18.26 -8.74
C SER A 167 -12.67 -18.52 -9.35
N VAL A 168 -11.67 -17.67 -9.06
CA VAL A 168 -10.28 -17.89 -9.45
C VAL A 168 -9.71 -19.11 -8.71
N LEU A 169 -10.02 -19.22 -7.41
CA LEU A 169 -9.61 -20.34 -6.58
C LEU A 169 -10.24 -21.66 -7.03
N ILE A 170 -11.53 -21.66 -7.37
CA ILE A 170 -12.21 -22.82 -7.95
C ILE A 170 -11.58 -23.22 -9.29
N ARG A 171 -11.22 -22.24 -10.14
CA ARG A 171 -10.52 -22.50 -11.41
C ARG A 171 -9.14 -23.13 -11.21
N GLN A 172 -8.46 -22.83 -10.10
CA GLN A 172 -7.16 -23.41 -9.74
C GLN A 172 -7.25 -24.84 -9.18
N LEU A 173 -8.44 -25.31 -8.78
CA LEU A 173 -8.61 -26.69 -8.37
C LEU A 173 -8.41 -27.67 -9.54
N PRO A 174 -8.03 -28.93 -9.25
CA PRO A 174 -8.05 -30.00 -10.23
C PRO A 174 -9.42 -30.10 -10.93
N ILE A 175 -9.41 -30.34 -12.25
CA ILE A 175 -10.62 -30.33 -13.08
C ILE A 175 -11.67 -31.36 -12.62
N ASP A 176 -11.25 -32.50 -12.05
CA ASP A 176 -12.11 -33.55 -11.52
C ASP A 176 -12.81 -33.18 -10.20
N GLN A 177 -12.42 -32.06 -9.58
CA GLN A 177 -13.01 -31.54 -8.34
C GLN A 177 -14.10 -30.50 -8.58
N VAL A 178 -14.36 -30.14 -9.83
CA VAL A 178 -15.40 -29.18 -10.21
C VAL A 178 -16.33 -29.75 -11.27
N LYS A 179 -17.53 -29.18 -11.38
CA LYS A 179 -18.54 -29.56 -12.38
C LYS A 179 -19.19 -28.33 -13.01
N PRO A 180 -19.63 -28.41 -14.28
CA PRO A 180 -20.38 -27.34 -14.92
C PRO A 180 -21.67 -27.00 -14.16
N HIS A 181 -22.07 -25.74 -14.23
CA HIS A 181 -23.29 -25.27 -13.59
C HIS A 181 -24.07 -24.36 -14.56
N PRO A 182 -25.41 -24.52 -14.68
CA PRO A 182 -26.21 -23.76 -15.66
C PRO A 182 -26.14 -22.23 -15.51
N LEU A 183 -25.89 -21.74 -14.29
CA LEU A 183 -25.76 -20.29 -14.04
C LEU A 183 -24.42 -19.72 -14.48
N PHE A 184 -23.42 -20.56 -14.75
CA PHE A 184 -22.08 -20.14 -15.15
C PHE A 184 -21.69 -20.71 -16.53
N PRO A 185 -22.41 -20.34 -17.61
CA PRO A 185 -22.12 -20.87 -18.94
C PRO A 185 -20.84 -20.27 -19.52
N ILE A 186 -20.05 -21.08 -20.22
CA ILE A 186 -18.89 -20.62 -20.98
C ILE A 186 -19.34 -19.93 -22.27
N CYS A 187 -18.59 -18.93 -22.74
CA CYS A 187 -18.83 -18.29 -24.02
C CYS A 187 -18.83 -19.32 -25.16
N ALA A 188 -19.94 -19.41 -25.89
CA ALA A 188 -20.10 -20.33 -27.01
C ALA A 188 -19.19 -19.98 -28.21
N ASP A 189 -18.81 -18.72 -28.34
CA ASP A 189 -17.89 -18.27 -29.38
C ASP A 189 -16.44 -18.55 -28.98
N GLN A 190 -15.94 -19.68 -29.46
CA GLN A 190 -14.56 -20.14 -29.27
C GLN A 190 -13.72 -19.93 -30.53
N GLN A 191 -13.99 -18.86 -31.31
CA GLN A 191 -13.25 -18.55 -32.53
C GLN A 191 -11.72 -18.61 -32.30
N THR A 192 -11.02 -19.39 -33.12
CA THR A 192 -9.57 -19.58 -32.98
C THR A 192 -8.74 -18.59 -33.79
N ALA A 193 -9.33 -17.89 -34.76
CA ALA A 193 -8.62 -16.85 -35.50
C ALA A 193 -8.48 -15.58 -34.63
N ALA A 194 -7.29 -15.36 -34.08
CA ALA A 194 -6.99 -14.16 -33.31
C ALA A 194 -6.71 -12.94 -34.21
N PRO A 195 -7.16 -11.73 -33.84
CA PRO A 195 -6.82 -10.53 -34.59
C PRO A 195 -5.34 -10.16 -34.41
N SER A 196 -4.75 -9.52 -35.41
CA SER A 196 -3.48 -8.85 -35.24
C SER A 196 -3.70 -7.52 -34.52
N ASN A 197 -2.98 -7.31 -33.42
CA ASN A 197 -3.17 -6.13 -32.59
C ASN A 197 -2.43 -4.91 -33.17
N ARG A 198 -3.11 -3.77 -33.25
CA ARG A 198 -2.58 -2.51 -33.79
C ARG A 198 -2.53 -1.46 -32.70
N LEU A 199 -1.57 -0.54 -32.79
CA LEU A 199 -1.49 0.61 -31.88
C LEU A 199 -2.31 1.78 -32.43
N LEU A 200 -3.30 2.23 -31.68
CA LEU A 200 -4.16 3.37 -31.99
C LEU A 200 -3.82 4.56 -31.10
N ALA A 201 -3.91 5.77 -31.65
CA ALA A 201 -3.58 6.98 -30.92
C ALA A 201 -4.63 7.31 -29.84
N VAL A 202 -4.16 7.67 -28.65
CA VAL A 202 -4.96 8.26 -27.57
C VAL A 202 -4.44 9.69 -27.36
N PRO A 203 -5.27 10.72 -27.58
CA PRO A 203 -4.82 12.10 -27.46
C PRO A 203 -4.47 12.45 -26.01
N ALA A 204 -3.57 13.42 -25.83
CA ALA A 204 -3.28 13.99 -24.51
C ALA A 204 -4.58 14.48 -23.85
N GLY A 205 -4.58 14.57 -22.53
CA GLY A 205 -5.73 15.05 -21.79
C GLY A 205 -5.52 15.00 -20.29
N GLU A 206 -6.53 15.46 -19.58
CA GLU A 206 -6.51 15.57 -18.13
C GLU A 206 -7.37 14.46 -17.52
N VAL A 207 -6.88 13.84 -16.46
CA VAL A 207 -7.65 12.93 -15.60
C VAL A 207 -7.97 13.67 -14.31
N LYS A 208 -9.24 13.65 -13.91
CA LYS A 208 -9.71 14.19 -12.64
C LYS A 208 -10.54 13.15 -11.91
N ILE A 209 -10.17 12.91 -10.66
CA ILE A 209 -10.96 12.15 -9.70
C ILE A 209 -11.27 13.09 -8.55
N ALA A 210 -12.56 13.22 -8.25
CA ALA A 210 -13.06 14.01 -7.13
C ALA A 210 -14.22 13.24 -6.51
N HIS A 211 -13.91 12.11 -5.89
CA HIS A 211 -14.91 11.24 -5.30
C HIS A 211 -15.07 11.59 -3.82
N GLN A 212 -16.30 11.92 -3.43
CA GLN A 212 -16.63 12.44 -2.11
C GLN A 212 -17.77 11.63 -1.50
N ASP A 213 -17.76 11.52 -0.17
CA ASP A 213 -18.86 10.94 0.59
C ASP A 213 -19.85 12.07 0.98
N PRO A 214 -21.17 11.94 0.72
CA PRO A 214 -21.87 10.81 0.11
C PRO A 214 -21.70 10.71 -1.42
N ALA A 215 -21.53 9.48 -1.91
CA ALA A 215 -21.43 9.16 -3.33
C ALA A 215 -22.74 8.55 -3.90
N PRO A 216 -22.96 8.57 -5.23
CA PRO A 216 -24.11 7.91 -5.84
C PRO A 216 -24.14 6.40 -5.65
N HIS A 217 -22.99 5.72 -5.61
CA HIS A 217 -22.89 4.27 -5.39
C HIS A 217 -21.89 4.00 -4.27
N TYR A 218 -21.85 2.76 -3.79
CA TYR A 218 -20.81 2.35 -2.85
C TYR A 218 -19.41 2.45 -3.49
N GLY A 219 -18.46 3.01 -2.73
CA GLY A 219 -17.04 3.06 -3.06
C GLY A 219 -16.20 2.60 -1.87
N TRP A 220 -15.05 1.98 -2.14
CA TRP A 220 -14.06 1.70 -1.10
C TRP A 220 -13.32 2.98 -0.70
N ASP A 221 -12.74 3.00 0.49
CA ASP A 221 -12.02 4.16 1.04
C ASP A 221 -10.92 4.68 0.10
N ASN A 222 -10.22 3.79 -0.58
CA ASN A 222 -9.16 4.10 -1.55
C ASN A 222 -9.65 4.85 -2.81
N GLU A 223 -10.96 4.89 -3.04
CA GLU A 223 -11.57 5.58 -4.17
C GLU A 223 -11.91 7.03 -3.84
N TYR A 224 -11.96 7.40 -2.55
CA TYR A 224 -12.29 8.75 -2.09
C TYR A 224 -11.07 9.67 -2.05
N GLY A 225 -11.32 10.96 -2.19
CA GLY A 225 -10.30 12.00 -2.24
C GLY A 225 -10.23 12.69 -3.59
N GLN A 226 -9.13 13.40 -3.80
CA GLN A 226 -8.85 14.17 -5.01
C GLN A 226 -7.58 13.66 -5.67
N HIS A 227 -7.64 13.53 -6.99
CA HIS A 227 -6.48 13.23 -7.82
C HIS A 227 -6.61 13.93 -9.17
N GLN A 228 -5.50 14.46 -9.65
CA GLN A 228 -5.44 15.16 -10.93
C GLN A 228 -4.10 14.85 -11.60
N ALA A 229 -4.17 14.44 -12.87
CA ALA A 229 -2.98 14.15 -13.66
C ALA A 229 -3.14 14.68 -15.09
N ASN A 230 -2.04 15.18 -15.65
CA ASN A 230 -1.95 15.52 -17.07
C ASN A 230 -1.30 14.35 -17.80
N VAL A 231 -2.05 13.70 -18.68
CA VAL A 231 -1.61 12.55 -19.47
C VAL A 231 -1.19 13.03 -20.86
N THR A 232 0.07 12.77 -21.22
CA THR A 232 0.58 13.04 -22.57
C THR A 232 -0.07 12.10 -23.60
N ALA A 233 -0.03 12.46 -24.88
CA ALA A 233 -0.53 11.56 -25.92
C ALA A 233 0.30 10.27 -25.96
N PHE A 234 -0.36 9.14 -26.18
CA PHE A 234 0.27 7.82 -26.28
C PHE A 234 -0.46 6.97 -27.33
N GLN A 235 0.02 5.76 -27.58
CA GLN A 235 -0.74 4.79 -28.38
C GLN A 235 -1.08 3.57 -27.54
N ALA A 236 -2.30 3.06 -27.64
CA ALA A 236 -2.74 1.84 -26.96
C ALA A 236 -3.03 0.74 -27.99
N SER A 237 -2.81 -0.52 -27.62
CA SER A 237 -3.24 -1.62 -28.46
C SER A 237 -4.76 -1.58 -28.65
N GLU A 238 -5.27 -1.91 -29.83
CA GLU A 238 -6.70 -1.89 -30.19
C GLU A 238 -7.48 -2.91 -29.35
N PHE A 239 -6.92 -4.12 -29.24
CA PHE A 239 -7.46 -5.24 -28.49
C PHE A 239 -6.63 -5.49 -27.21
N LEU A 240 -7.22 -6.19 -26.25
CA LEU A 240 -6.45 -6.86 -25.21
C LEU A 240 -5.49 -7.88 -25.84
N VAL A 241 -4.39 -8.20 -25.15
CA VAL A 241 -3.46 -9.22 -25.65
C VAL A 241 -4.17 -10.58 -25.69
N SER A 242 -4.27 -11.16 -26.87
CA SER A 242 -4.92 -12.46 -27.07
C SER A 242 -4.02 -13.63 -26.67
N ASN A 243 -4.60 -14.81 -26.46
CA ASN A 243 -3.84 -16.05 -26.26
C ASN A 243 -2.85 -16.31 -27.40
N ALA A 244 -3.24 -16.07 -28.66
CA ALA A 244 -2.34 -16.23 -29.81
C ALA A 244 -1.17 -15.24 -29.79
N GLU A 245 -1.44 -14.00 -29.40
CA GLU A 245 -0.41 -12.97 -29.32
C GLU A 245 0.57 -13.29 -28.19
N PHE A 246 0.08 -13.75 -27.04
CA PHE A 246 0.92 -14.19 -25.92
C PHE A 246 1.71 -15.47 -26.25
N LEU A 247 1.16 -16.37 -27.07
CA LEU A 247 1.87 -17.57 -27.54
C LEU A 247 3.20 -17.21 -28.20
N ALA A 248 3.26 -16.13 -28.98
CA ALA A 248 4.50 -15.69 -29.63
C ALA A 248 5.62 -15.36 -28.61
N PHE A 249 5.27 -14.81 -27.44
CA PHE A 249 6.23 -14.60 -26.34
C PHE A 249 6.69 -15.93 -25.73
N VAL A 250 5.78 -16.89 -25.54
CA VAL A 250 6.10 -18.23 -25.03
C VAL A 250 7.05 -18.96 -25.99
N GLU A 251 6.74 -18.96 -27.29
CA GLU A 251 7.52 -19.64 -28.33
C GLU A 251 8.89 -18.97 -28.59
N ALA A 252 8.99 -17.65 -28.39
CA ALA A 252 10.26 -16.93 -28.41
C ALA A 252 11.15 -17.21 -27.19
N GLY A 253 10.73 -18.08 -26.27
CA GLY A 253 11.50 -18.42 -25.07
C GLY A 253 11.35 -17.41 -23.94
N GLY A 254 10.29 -16.59 -23.93
CA GLY A 254 10.10 -15.50 -22.96
C GLY A 254 10.22 -15.90 -21.48
N TYR A 255 9.76 -17.11 -21.11
CA TYR A 255 9.89 -17.66 -19.75
C TYR A 255 11.32 -18.16 -19.42
N HIS A 256 12.19 -18.29 -20.42
CA HIS A 256 13.56 -18.76 -20.28
C HIS A 256 14.59 -17.61 -20.34
N THR A 257 14.18 -16.41 -20.76
CA THR A 257 15.05 -15.25 -21.00
C THR A 257 14.94 -14.24 -19.83
N PRO A 258 15.89 -14.22 -18.87
CA PRO A 258 15.81 -13.38 -17.67
C PRO A 258 15.73 -11.88 -17.95
N GLU A 259 16.26 -11.41 -19.08
CA GLU A 259 16.32 -10.00 -19.48
C GLU A 259 14.94 -9.37 -19.66
N PHE A 260 13.91 -10.19 -19.89
CA PHE A 260 12.53 -9.72 -19.95
C PHE A 260 11.87 -9.65 -18.57
N TRP A 261 12.55 -9.95 -17.47
CA TRP A 261 11.99 -9.96 -16.13
C TRP A 261 12.72 -8.93 -15.26
N ASN A 262 11.97 -8.17 -14.46
CA ASN A 262 12.59 -7.37 -13.39
C ASN A 262 13.00 -8.31 -12.24
N GLU A 263 13.67 -7.78 -11.21
CA GLU A 263 14.17 -8.60 -10.09
C GLU A 263 13.05 -9.41 -9.40
N GLU A 264 11.89 -8.81 -9.11
CA GLU A 264 10.74 -9.53 -8.54
C GLU A 264 10.20 -10.61 -9.50
N GLY A 265 10.03 -10.27 -10.77
CA GLY A 265 9.59 -11.18 -11.81
C GLY A 265 10.54 -12.36 -12.02
N ASP A 266 11.84 -12.12 -11.96
CA ASP A 266 12.85 -13.17 -12.13
C ASP A 266 12.87 -14.10 -10.92
N ARG A 267 12.76 -13.57 -9.69
CA ARG A 267 12.56 -14.40 -8.49
C ARG A 267 11.31 -15.28 -8.59
N TRP A 268 10.18 -14.70 -9.03
CA TRP A 268 8.95 -15.46 -9.24
C TRP A 268 9.12 -16.54 -10.33
N ARG A 269 9.76 -16.21 -11.45
CA ARG A 269 10.03 -17.13 -12.56
C ARG A 269 10.95 -18.28 -12.19
N GLN A 270 11.91 -18.05 -11.29
CA GLN A 270 12.79 -19.08 -10.75
C GLN A 270 12.09 -19.97 -9.73
N PHE A 271 11.23 -19.38 -8.89
CA PHE A 271 10.43 -20.10 -7.89
C PHE A 271 9.32 -20.95 -8.53
N SER A 272 8.61 -20.38 -9.51
CA SER A 272 7.49 -21.03 -10.19
C SER A 272 7.98 -21.99 -11.28
N PRO A 273 7.54 -23.27 -11.29
CA PRO A 273 7.93 -24.22 -12.33
C PRO A 273 7.27 -23.93 -13.69
N VAL A 274 6.34 -22.98 -13.73
CA VAL A 274 5.47 -22.68 -14.88
C VAL A 274 6.26 -22.11 -16.06
N LYS A 275 5.91 -22.52 -17.30
CA LYS A 275 6.59 -22.14 -18.57
C LYS A 275 5.65 -21.56 -19.63
N HIS A 276 4.42 -21.26 -19.26
CA HIS A 276 3.33 -20.69 -20.05
C HIS A 276 2.23 -20.23 -19.08
N PRO A 277 1.24 -19.43 -19.48
CA PRO A 277 0.18 -19.00 -18.57
C PRO A 277 -0.45 -20.17 -17.77
N SER A 278 -0.72 -19.94 -16.48
CA SER A 278 -1.11 -21.01 -15.53
C SER A 278 -2.34 -21.81 -15.90
N PHE A 279 -3.29 -21.20 -16.62
CA PHE A 279 -4.53 -21.85 -17.04
C PHE A 279 -4.44 -22.48 -18.43
N TRP A 280 -3.27 -22.47 -19.07
CA TRP A 280 -3.05 -23.25 -20.29
C TRP A 280 -2.68 -24.68 -19.93
N VAL A 281 -3.36 -25.64 -20.55
CA VAL A 281 -3.17 -27.07 -20.30
C VAL A 281 -2.65 -27.73 -21.57
N ARG A 282 -1.61 -28.54 -21.47
CA ARG A 282 -1.14 -29.39 -22.57
C ARG A 282 -1.72 -30.78 -22.43
N LYS A 283 -2.34 -31.28 -23.51
CA LYS A 283 -2.86 -32.64 -23.60
C LYS A 283 -2.29 -33.35 -24.82
N THR A 284 -2.20 -34.68 -24.75
CA THR A 284 -1.82 -35.52 -25.88
C THR A 284 -3.09 -36.07 -26.54
N GLU A 285 -3.37 -35.66 -27.77
CA GLU A 285 -4.51 -36.16 -28.55
C GLU A 285 -4.02 -36.71 -29.89
N GLY A 286 -4.42 -37.94 -30.21
CA GLY A 286 -3.97 -38.60 -31.44
C GLY A 286 -2.45 -38.72 -31.58
N GLY A 287 -1.70 -38.68 -30.48
CA GLY A 287 -0.23 -38.69 -30.46
C GLY A 287 0.43 -37.32 -30.67
N GLN A 288 -0.34 -36.23 -30.76
CA GLN A 288 0.16 -34.86 -30.88
C GLN A 288 -0.15 -34.05 -29.62
N GLN A 289 0.71 -33.07 -29.31
CA GLN A 289 0.46 -32.13 -28.23
C GLN A 289 -0.55 -31.07 -28.69
N ALA A 290 -1.60 -30.86 -27.90
CA ALA A 290 -2.63 -29.86 -28.13
C ALA A 290 -2.77 -28.96 -26.89
N TRP A 291 -3.04 -27.67 -27.15
CA TRP A 291 -3.32 -26.70 -26.11
C TRP A 291 -4.82 -26.65 -25.78
N TYR A 292 -5.11 -26.58 -24.50
CA TYR A 292 -6.43 -26.40 -23.91
C TYR A 292 -6.40 -25.19 -22.97
N LEU A 293 -7.54 -24.54 -22.80
CA LEU A 293 -7.72 -23.49 -21.79
C LEU A 293 -8.55 -24.05 -20.63
N ARG A 294 -8.03 -23.95 -19.41
CA ARG A 294 -8.77 -24.18 -18.18
C ARG A 294 -9.70 -22.99 -17.92
N CYS A 295 -10.99 -23.17 -18.13
CA CYS A 295 -12.04 -22.28 -17.64
C CYS A 295 -12.42 -22.68 -16.20
N MET A 296 -13.35 -21.95 -15.56
CA MET A 296 -13.72 -22.18 -14.15
C MET A 296 -14.10 -23.65 -13.86
N THR A 297 -14.98 -24.24 -14.67
CA THR A 297 -15.52 -25.59 -14.44
C THR A 297 -15.20 -26.58 -15.55
N GLU A 298 -14.57 -26.16 -16.64
CA GLU A 298 -14.33 -26.99 -17.82
C GLU A 298 -12.94 -26.71 -18.42
N GLU A 299 -12.48 -27.62 -19.27
CA GLU A 299 -11.33 -27.42 -20.14
C GLU A 299 -11.79 -27.47 -21.59
N ILE A 300 -11.50 -26.42 -22.35
CA ILE A 300 -11.92 -26.28 -23.75
C ILE A 300 -10.71 -26.25 -24.68
N PRO A 301 -10.85 -26.65 -25.96
CA PRO A 301 -9.81 -26.43 -26.95
C PRO A 301 -9.39 -24.96 -26.97
N MET A 302 -8.08 -24.69 -27.10
CA MET A 302 -7.54 -23.34 -26.91
C MET A 302 -8.23 -22.27 -27.79
N PRO A 303 -8.97 -21.31 -27.18
CA PRO A 303 -9.60 -20.22 -27.92
C PRO A 303 -8.57 -19.09 -28.10
N TRP A 304 -7.80 -19.20 -29.18
CA TRP A 304 -6.68 -18.31 -29.49
C TRP A 304 -7.05 -16.82 -29.59
N SER A 305 -8.30 -16.48 -29.90
CA SER A 305 -8.80 -15.10 -29.98
C SER A 305 -9.25 -14.50 -28.64
N TRP A 306 -9.32 -15.29 -27.57
CA TRP A 306 -9.67 -14.80 -26.24
C TRP A 306 -8.47 -14.09 -25.59
N PRO A 307 -8.68 -13.21 -24.60
CA PRO A 307 -7.58 -12.56 -23.89
C PRO A 307 -6.70 -13.59 -23.17
N ALA A 308 -5.40 -13.32 -23.14
CA ALA A 308 -4.47 -14.04 -22.28
C ALA A 308 -4.66 -13.60 -20.83
N GLU A 309 -4.88 -14.57 -19.95
CA GLU A 309 -5.04 -14.35 -18.51
C GLU A 309 -3.75 -14.71 -17.78
N VAL A 310 -3.09 -13.70 -17.20
CA VAL A 310 -1.74 -13.77 -16.66
C VAL A 310 -1.59 -12.87 -15.44
N ASN A 311 -0.58 -13.12 -14.60
CA ASN A 311 -0.25 -12.20 -13.51
C ASN A 311 0.49 -10.95 -14.03
N HIS A 312 0.69 -9.97 -13.15
CA HIS A 312 1.35 -8.71 -13.51
C HIS A 312 2.79 -8.91 -13.99
N LEU A 313 3.53 -9.83 -13.36
CA LEU A 313 4.95 -10.08 -13.68
C LEU A 313 5.11 -10.62 -15.11
N GLU A 314 4.24 -11.56 -15.50
CA GLU A 314 4.13 -12.11 -16.86
C GLU A 314 3.73 -11.03 -17.88
N ALA A 315 2.71 -10.23 -17.57
CA ALA A 315 2.24 -9.14 -18.42
C ALA A 315 3.35 -8.09 -18.68
N ALA A 316 4.07 -7.69 -17.63
CA ALA A 316 5.19 -6.77 -17.75
C ALA A 316 6.37 -7.38 -18.54
N ALA A 317 6.62 -8.69 -18.39
CA ALA A 317 7.67 -9.38 -19.14
C ALA A 317 7.36 -9.46 -20.63
N PHE A 318 6.10 -9.76 -20.98
CA PHE A 318 5.64 -9.67 -22.36
C PHE A 318 5.87 -8.28 -22.95
N CYS A 319 5.54 -7.21 -22.21
CA CYS A 319 5.73 -5.85 -22.70
C CYS A 319 7.20 -5.53 -22.99
N ARG A 320 8.12 -5.94 -22.10
CA ARG A 320 9.58 -5.78 -22.31
C ARG A 320 10.09 -6.56 -23.52
N TRP A 321 9.62 -7.80 -23.70
CA TRP A 321 9.92 -8.58 -24.92
C TRP A 321 9.40 -7.87 -26.17
N LYS A 322 8.16 -7.39 -26.15
CA LYS A 322 7.56 -6.70 -27.29
C LYS A 322 8.25 -5.37 -27.60
N ALA A 323 8.69 -4.63 -26.58
CA ALA A 323 9.53 -3.45 -26.74
C ALA A 323 10.85 -3.78 -27.46
N ALA A 324 11.53 -4.86 -27.03
CA ALA A 324 12.76 -5.32 -27.67
C ALA A 324 12.55 -5.75 -29.14
N GLN A 325 11.41 -6.38 -29.46
CA GLN A 325 11.09 -6.80 -30.82
C GLN A 325 10.75 -5.63 -31.75
N THR A 326 10.06 -4.61 -31.23
CA THR A 326 9.51 -3.51 -32.04
C THR A 326 10.37 -2.26 -32.04
N GLY A 327 11.27 -2.10 -31.06
CA GLY A 327 12.00 -0.85 -30.82
C GLY A 327 11.14 0.29 -30.29
N GLN A 328 9.87 0.03 -29.95
CA GLN A 328 8.94 1.01 -29.37
C GLN A 328 8.93 0.91 -27.84
N PRO A 329 8.60 1.99 -27.12
CA PRO A 329 8.51 2.00 -25.66
C PRO A 329 7.24 1.29 -25.17
N ILE A 330 7.17 -0.03 -25.38
CA ILE A 330 6.03 -0.86 -25.01
C ILE A 330 6.04 -1.17 -23.52
N ARG A 331 4.95 -0.83 -22.83
CA ARG A 331 4.74 -1.10 -21.40
C ARG A 331 3.26 -1.26 -21.07
N LEU A 332 2.97 -1.68 -19.83
CA LEU A 332 1.61 -1.58 -19.30
C LEU A 332 1.24 -0.09 -19.09
N PRO A 333 -0.05 0.28 -19.15
CA PRO A 333 -0.47 1.65 -18.85
C PRO A 333 -0.30 1.99 -17.37
N SER A 334 -0.14 3.27 -17.03
CA SER A 334 -0.42 3.75 -15.68
C SER A 334 -1.94 3.75 -15.39
N GLU A 335 -2.35 3.91 -14.13
CA GLU A 335 -3.76 4.13 -13.79
C GLU A 335 -4.32 5.33 -14.56
N ASP A 336 -3.57 6.43 -14.65
CA ASP A 336 -4.00 7.64 -15.36
C ASP A 336 -4.13 7.44 -16.88
N GLU A 337 -3.20 6.71 -17.50
CA GLU A 337 -3.28 6.38 -18.93
C GLU A 337 -4.48 5.45 -19.22
N TYR A 338 -4.77 4.51 -18.32
CA TYR A 338 -5.99 3.70 -18.41
C TYR A 338 -7.24 4.57 -18.32
N LEU A 339 -7.32 5.48 -17.33
CA LEU A 339 -8.47 6.37 -17.16
C LEU A 339 -8.64 7.30 -18.37
N ARG A 340 -7.53 7.81 -18.91
CA ARG A 340 -7.53 8.61 -20.13
C ARG A 340 -8.08 7.84 -21.32
N LEU A 341 -7.69 6.56 -21.48
CA LEU A 341 -8.20 5.66 -22.52
C LEU A 341 -9.69 5.36 -22.32
N ARG A 342 -10.12 5.05 -21.10
CA ARG A 342 -11.53 4.83 -20.73
C ARG A 342 -12.41 6.00 -21.13
N ASP A 343 -11.97 7.21 -20.81
CA ASP A 343 -12.72 8.43 -21.10
C ASP A 343 -12.73 8.75 -22.60
N PHE A 344 -11.59 8.58 -23.28
CA PHE A 344 -11.51 8.77 -24.73
C PHE A 344 -12.40 7.81 -25.51
N SER A 345 -12.41 6.54 -25.12
CA SER A 345 -13.21 5.49 -25.75
C SER A 345 -14.69 5.51 -25.35
N GLN A 346 -15.07 6.38 -24.40
CA GLN A 346 -16.42 6.43 -23.83
C GLN A 346 -16.87 5.06 -23.28
N ALA A 347 -15.93 4.25 -22.79
CA ALA A 347 -16.16 2.85 -22.44
C ALA A 347 -17.33 2.65 -21.48
N GLN A 348 -17.54 3.58 -20.54
CA GLN A 348 -18.66 3.56 -19.58
C GLN A 348 -20.04 3.54 -20.24
N GLN A 349 -20.20 4.16 -21.41
CA GLN A 349 -21.46 4.17 -22.16
C GLN A 349 -21.80 2.80 -22.77
N HIS A 350 -20.81 1.89 -22.81
CA HIS A 350 -20.92 0.56 -23.39
C HIS A 350 -20.99 -0.56 -22.34
N LEU A 351 -21.15 -0.24 -21.05
CA LEU A 351 -21.15 -1.21 -19.94
C LEU A 351 -22.16 -2.35 -20.14
N ALA A 352 -23.35 -2.04 -20.67
CA ALA A 352 -24.40 -3.04 -20.94
C ALA A 352 -24.05 -4.04 -22.08
N GLN A 353 -23.06 -3.74 -22.90
CA GLN A 353 -22.57 -4.61 -23.99
C GLN A 353 -21.30 -5.35 -23.61
N ALA A 354 -20.58 -4.89 -22.59
CA ALA A 354 -19.33 -5.48 -22.13
C ALA A 354 -19.55 -6.90 -21.54
N ASN A 355 -18.52 -7.74 -21.60
CA ASN A 355 -18.52 -9.02 -20.90
C ASN A 355 -18.15 -8.81 -19.42
N ILE A 356 -19.12 -8.38 -18.61
CA ILE A 356 -18.97 -8.02 -17.18
C ILE A 356 -20.27 -8.32 -16.44
N ASN A 357 -20.29 -8.33 -15.11
CA ASN A 357 -21.51 -8.52 -14.32
C ASN A 357 -22.24 -9.84 -14.60
N LEU A 358 -21.51 -10.87 -15.05
CA LEU A 358 -22.03 -12.17 -15.48
C LEU A 358 -23.15 -12.06 -16.53
N GLN A 359 -23.21 -10.95 -17.29
CA GLN A 359 -24.33 -10.65 -18.17
C GLN A 359 -24.23 -11.30 -19.56
N GLN A 360 -23.07 -11.88 -19.90
CA GLN A 360 -22.81 -12.54 -21.18
C GLN A 360 -22.41 -14.00 -20.99
N ALA A 361 -21.30 -14.26 -20.29
CA ALA A 361 -20.79 -15.59 -20.00
C ALA A 361 -20.00 -15.58 -18.69
N ALA A 362 -19.83 -16.76 -18.08
CA ALA A 362 -18.92 -17.01 -16.97
C ALA A 362 -17.51 -17.43 -17.46
N SER A 363 -17.04 -16.73 -18.49
CA SER A 363 -15.71 -16.87 -19.07
C SER A 363 -15.36 -15.62 -19.88
N SER A 364 -14.09 -15.50 -20.24
CA SER A 364 -13.68 -14.57 -21.30
C SER A 364 -14.39 -14.88 -22.63
N CYS A 365 -14.36 -13.92 -23.54
CA CYS A 365 -14.85 -14.04 -24.92
C CYS A 365 -13.81 -13.49 -25.92
N PRO A 366 -14.00 -13.67 -27.24
CA PRO A 366 -13.07 -13.12 -28.23
C PRO A 366 -12.85 -11.63 -28.04
N VAL A 367 -11.59 -11.18 -28.12
CA VAL A 367 -11.22 -9.77 -27.89
C VAL A 367 -11.81 -8.81 -28.94
N THR A 368 -12.40 -9.35 -30.01
CA THR A 368 -13.06 -8.61 -31.09
C THR A 368 -14.55 -8.35 -30.84
N ARG A 369 -15.12 -8.83 -29.73
CA ARG A 369 -16.57 -8.84 -29.53
C ARG A 369 -17.13 -7.49 -29.08
N CYS A 370 -16.50 -6.82 -28.11
CA CYS A 370 -17.08 -5.63 -27.48
C CYS A 370 -16.33 -4.35 -27.89
N LYS A 371 -16.76 -3.70 -28.98
CA LYS A 371 -16.22 -2.41 -29.42
C LYS A 371 -16.67 -1.27 -28.49
N GLN A 372 -15.73 -0.42 -28.07
CA GLN A 372 -15.90 0.73 -27.17
C GLN A 372 -15.08 1.91 -27.74
N GLY A 373 -15.74 2.86 -28.39
CA GLY A 373 -15.05 3.83 -29.25
C GLY A 373 -14.31 3.11 -30.37
N GLU A 374 -13.03 3.40 -30.58
CA GLU A 374 -12.17 2.68 -31.55
C GLU A 374 -11.43 1.47 -30.96
N PHE A 375 -11.59 1.22 -29.67
CA PHE A 375 -10.94 0.14 -28.93
C PHE A 375 -11.94 -0.99 -28.61
N TYR A 376 -11.46 -2.09 -28.06
CA TYR A 376 -12.31 -3.20 -27.62
C TYR A 376 -11.96 -3.60 -26.20
N ASP A 377 -12.94 -3.98 -25.39
CA ASP A 377 -12.74 -4.44 -24.01
C ASP A 377 -11.87 -3.46 -23.19
N VAL A 378 -12.15 -2.15 -23.25
CA VAL A 378 -11.55 -1.19 -22.30
C VAL A 378 -12.14 -1.42 -20.91
N ILE A 379 -13.41 -1.81 -20.83
CA ILE A 379 -14.10 -2.35 -19.66
C ILE A 379 -14.63 -3.74 -19.99
N GLY A 380 -14.55 -4.65 -19.01
CA GLY A 380 -15.02 -6.02 -19.09
C GLY A 380 -14.04 -6.97 -19.78
N ASN A 381 -14.51 -8.20 -19.94
CA ASN A 381 -13.77 -9.38 -20.37
C ASN A 381 -12.78 -9.83 -19.29
N VAL A 382 -11.71 -9.08 -19.04
CA VAL A 382 -10.74 -9.33 -17.97
C VAL A 382 -10.30 -8.02 -17.34
N TRP A 383 -9.94 -8.07 -16.06
CA TRP A 383 -9.20 -6.98 -15.43
C TRP A 383 -7.91 -6.67 -16.21
N GLN A 384 -7.52 -5.41 -16.27
CA GLN A 384 -6.29 -4.98 -16.94
C GLN A 384 -5.24 -4.53 -15.92
N TRP A 385 -4.08 -5.19 -15.94
CA TRP A 385 -2.93 -4.77 -15.14
C TRP A 385 -2.41 -3.39 -15.56
N THR A 386 -2.13 -2.54 -14.56
CA THR A 386 -1.44 -1.26 -14.72
C THR A 386 -0.06 -1.31 -14.07
N GLU A 387 0.85 -0.41 -14.44
CA GLU A 387 2.15 -0.25 -13.79
C GLU A 387 2.08 0.53 -12.47
N THR A 388 0.95 1.17 -12.16
CA THR A 388 0.77 2.03 -10.99
C THR A 388 0.54 1.19 -9.73
N PRO A 389 1.42 1.28 -8.71
CA PRO A 389 1.16 0.70 -7.41
C PRO A 389 0.03 1.45 -6.72
N ILE A 390 -0.74 0.75 -5.90
CA ILE A 390 -1.83 1.38 -5.15
C ILE A 390 -1.27 2.40 -4.16
N HIS A 391 -1.91 3.56 -4.09
CA HIS A 391 -1.51 4.70 -3.27
C HIS A 391 -2.74 5.54 -2.89
N PRO A 392 -2.69 6.25 -1.75
CA PRO A 392 -3.79 7.09 -1.30
C PRO A 392 -3.94 8.32 -2.19
N PHE A 393 -5.17 8.71 -2.49
CA PHE A 393 -5.45 10.02 -3.08
C PHE A 393 -5.30 11.15 -2.06
N GLU A 394 -5.25 12.39 -2.54
CA GLU A 394 -5.25 13.55 -1.67
C GLU A 394 -6.56 13.60 -0.87
N GLY A 395 -6.46 13.71 0.46
CA GLY A 395 -7.62 13.66 1.35
C GLY A 395 -8.18 12.26 1.60
N PHE A 396 -7.47 11.19 1.23
CA PHE A 396 -7.78 9.81 1.62
C PHE A 396 -8.00 9.72 3.13
N LYS A 397 -9.02 8.97 3.54
CA LYS A 397 -9.32 8.65 4.94
C LYS A 397 -9.58 7.17 5.03
N VAL A 398 -9.02 6.53 6.05
CA VAL A 398 -9.29 5.13 6.36
C VAL A 398 -10.73 4.98 6.83
N HIS A 399 -11.46 3.99 6.32
CA HIS A 399 -12.82 3.76 6.78
C HIS A 399 -12.82 3.17 8.20
N PRO A 400 -13.55 3.75 9.17
CA PRO A 400 -13.44 3.40 10.59
C PRO A 400 -13.89 1.97 10.95
N LEU A 401 -14.71 1.35 10.10
CA LEU A 401 -15.15 -0.04 10.30
C LEU A 401 -14.28 -1.07 9.56
N TYR A 402 -13.38 -0.64 8.66
CA TYR A 402 -12.59 -1.57 7.85
C TYR A 402 -11.22 -0.97 7.50
N ASP A 403 -10.42 -0.79 8.55
CA ASP A 403 -9.12 -0.11 8.52
C ASP A 403 -7.99 -0.93 7.88
N ASP A 404 -8.14 -2.24 7.85
CA ASP A 404 -7.21 -3.21 7.26
C ASP A 404 -7.52 -3.58 5.80
N PHE A 405 -8.53 -2.97 5.15
CA PHE A 405 -8.83 -3.23 3.73
C PHE A 405 -7.78 -2.66 2.78
N THR A 406 -7.57 -1.34 2.83
CA THR A 406 -6.70 -0.65 1.87
C THR A 406 -5.30 -0.42 2.42
N THR A 407 -5.19 0.03 3.68
CA THR A 407 -3.93 0.55 4.22
C THR A 407 -2.75 -0.42 4.12
N PRO A 408 -2.91 -1.75 4.30
CA PRO A 408 -1.79 -2.68 4.17
C PRO A 408 -1.29 -2.84 2.74
N THR A 409 -2.09 -2.47 1.74
CA THR A 409 -1.77 -2.60 0.32
C THR A 409 -0.88 -1.47 -0.21
N PHE A 410 -0.74 -0.36 0.54
CA PHE A 410 0.13 0.77 0.21
C PHE A 410 1.61 0.48 0.51
N ASP A 411 2.08 -0.68 0.06
CA ASP A 411 3.38 -1.27 0.38
C ASP A 411 4.32 -1.38 -0.84
N ASN A 412 3.90 -0.81 -1.97
CA ASN A 412 4.57 -0.89 -3.26
C ASN A 412 4.78 -2.33 -3.80
N LYS A 413 4.02 -3.30 -3.29
CA LYS A 413 3.98 -4.69 -3.78
C LYS A 413 2.66 -5.03 -4.46
N HIS A 414 1.66 -4.15 -4.35
CA HIS A 414 0.36 -4.25 -4.98
C HIS A 414 0.25 -3.31 -6.18
N ASN A 415 -0.22 -3.84 -7.32
CA ASN A 415 -0.49 -3.04 -8.51
C ASN A 415 -1.98 -2.95 -8.78
N ILE A 416 -2.40 -1.76 -9.23
CA ILE A 416 -3.79 -1.48 -9.56
C ILE A 416 -4.19 -2.26 -10.81
N ILE A 417 -5.38 -2.86 -10.74
CA ILE A 417 -6.10 -3.42 -11.90
C ILE A 417 -7.34 -2.58 -12.18
N LYS A 418 -7.70 -2.43 -13.45
CA LYS A 418 -8.86 -1.62 -13.87
C LYS A 418 -9.77 -2.36 -14.86
N GLY A 419 -11.04 -1.97 -14.90
CA GLY A 419 -12.00 -2.33 -15.95
C GLY A 419 -12.94 -3.49 -15.68
N GLY A 420 -12.74 -4.27 -14.62
CA GLY A 420 -13.58 -5.43 -14.30
C GLY A 420 -13.38 -6.62 -15.25
N SER A 421 -13.64 -7.82 -14.74
CA SER A 421 -13.68 -9.06 -15.51
C SER A 421 -15.12 -9.51 -15.80
N TRP A 422 -15.28 -10.61 -16.52
CA TRP A 422 -16.58 -11.22 -16.81
C TRP A 422 -17.40 -11.58 -15.55
N ILE A 423 -16.75 -11.83 -14.40
CA ILE A 423 -17.44 -12.14 -13.13
C ILE A 423 -17.60 -10.94 -12.20
N SER A 424 -16.85 -9.86 -12.41
CA SER A 424 -16.93 -8.67 -11.55
C SER A 424 -18.36 -8.17 -11.43
N THR A 425 -18.81 -7.87 -10.21
CA THR A 425 -20.16 -7.36 -9.93
C THR A 425 -20.15 -6.22 -8.90
N GLY A 426 -21.23 -5.44 -8.82
CA GLY A 426 -21.35 -4.37 -7.81
C GLY A 426 -20.34 -3.26 -8.00
N ASN A 427 -19.58 -2.89 -6.97
CA ASN A 427 -18.54 -1.85 -7.09
C ASN A 427 -17.54 -2.22 -8.19
N GLU A 428 -17.15 -3.48 -8.35
CA GLU A 428 -16.12 -3.91 -9.31
C GLU A 428 -16.39 -3.54 -10.78
N ILE A 429 -17.64 -3.21 -11.14
CA ILE A 429 -18.02 -2.80 -12.50
C ILE A 429 -18.05 -1.28 -12.69
N ASN A 430 -17.82 -0.52 -11.62
CA ASN A 430 -17.75 0.94 -11.67
C ASN A 430 -16.42 1.36 -12.32
N GLY A 431 -16.49 2.35 -13.23
CA GLY A 431 -15.32 2.88 -13.90
C GLY A 431 -14.25 3.47 -12.99
N SER A 432 -14.63 3.91 -11.80
CA SER A 432 -13.75 4.57 -10.86
C SER A 432 -13.07 3.61 -9.88
N SER A 433 -13.51 2.35 -9.80
CA SER A 433 -13.03 1.41 -8.80
C SER A 433 -11.53 1.17 -8.86
N ARG A 434 -10.92 1.01 -7.68
CA ARG A 434 -9.48 0.79 -7.52
C ARG A 434 -9.27 -0.48 -6.71
N TYR A 435 -8.97 -1.55 -7.43
CA TYR A 435 -8.53 -2.82 -6.86
C TYR A 435 -7.04 -2.98 -7.08
N ALA A 436 -6.35 -3.58 -6.12
CA ALA A 436 -4.95 -3.87 -6.25
C ALA A 436 -4.62 -5.22 -5.64
N PHE A 437 -3.68 -5.92 -6.28
CA PHE A 437 -3.29 -7.27 -5.88
C PHE A 437 -1.77 -7.41 -5.96
N ARG A 438 -1.21 -8.32 -5.16
CA ARG A 438 0.18 -8.74 -5.30
C ARG A 438 0.43 -9.18 -6.74
N ARG A 439 1.54 -8.75 -7.30
CA ARG A 439 1.88 -8.95 -8.72
C ARG A 439 1.96 -10.41 -9.17
N HIS A 440 2.18 -11.33 -8.23
CA HIS A 440 2.32 -12.76 -8.49
C HIS A 440 1.01 -13.56 -8.36
N PHE A 441 -0.05 -12.97 -7.80
CA PHE A 441 -1.33 -13.66 -7.71
C PHE A 441 -2.07 -13.66 -9.04
N PHE A 442 -2.80 -14.76 -9.28
CA PHE A 442 -3.70 -14.87 -10.42
C PHE A 442 -5.05 -14.27 -10.06
N GLN A 443 -5.61 -13.56 -11.03
CA GLN A 443 -6.98 -13.04 -11.04
C GLN A 443 -7.58 -13.38 -12.41
N HIS A 444 -8.85 -13.07 -12.67
CA HIS A 444 -9.37 -13.01 -14.05
C HIS A 444 -8.86 -11.74 -14.75
N ALA A 445 -7.53 -11.65 -14.84
CA ALA A 445 -6.80 -10.49 -15.29
C ALA A 445 -5.92 -10.84 -16.48
N GLY A 446 -5.99 -9.97 -17.48
CA GLY A 446 -5.05 -9.92 -18.59
C GLY A 446 -4.44 -8.53 -18.65
N PHE A 447 -4.13 -8.06 -19.86
CA PHE A 447 -3.55 -6.74 -20.01
C PHE A 447 -3.73 -6.17 -21.41
N ARG A 448 -3.59 -4.85 -21.45
CA ARG A 448 -3.38 -4.05 -22.64
C ARG A 448 -1.99 -3.44 -22.55
N TYR A 449 -1.25 -3.42 -23.65
CA TYR A 449 0.01 -2.67 -23.70
C TYR A 449 -0.20 -1.34 -24.40
N ILE A 450 0.63 -0.37 -24.05
CA ILE A 450 0.71 0.94 -24.69
C ILE A 450 2.13 1.19 -25.19
N ALA A 451 2.30 2.13 -26.11
CA ALA A 451 3.57 2.74 -26.46
C ALA A 451 3.62 4.16 -25.88
N SER A 452 4.49 4.37 -24.88
CA SER A 452 4.63 5.65 -24.17
C SER A 452 5.98 5.75 -23.46
N ASP A 453 6.71 6.85 -23.73
CA ASP A 453 7.93 7.22 -23.00
C ASP A 453 7.63 8.02 -21.71
N ALA A 454 6.35 8.28 -21.40
CA ALA A 454 5.99 9.04 -20.22
C ALA A 454 6.43 8.29 -18.95
N PRO A 455 7.09 8.97 -18.00
CA PRO A 455 7.49 8.35 -16.75
C PRO A 455 6.24 7.95 -15.95
N VAL A 456 6.27 6.76 -15.36
CA VAL A 456 5.23 6.28 -14.45
C VAL A 456 5.75 6.43 -13.03
N GLN A 457 5.01 7.16 -12.19
CA GLN A 457 5.30 7.20 -10.77
C GLN A 457 4.97 5.83 -10.17
N LYS A 458 6.01 5.10 -9.77
CA LYS A 458 5.92 3.78 -9.13
C LYS A 458 6.20 3.86 -7.64
N GLU A 459 7.02 4.80 -7.23
CA GLU A 459 7.31 5.05 -5.82
C GLU A 459 6.38 6.15 -5.33
N PHE A 460 5.34 5.71 -4.63
CA PHE A 460 4.59 6.56 -3.73
C PHE A 460 5.22 6.42 -2.36
N SER A 461 5.28 7.53 -1.60
CA SER A 461 5.74 7.52 -0.21
C SER A 461 5.17 6.30 0.48
N THR A 462 6.02 5.30 0.71
CA THR A 462 5.66 4.14 1.49
C THR A 462 5.11 4.67 2.79
N TYR A 463 3.91 4.22 3.17
CA TYR A 463 3.48 4.35 4.56
C TYR A 463 4.67 3.94 5.41
N GLU A 464 5.21 4.86 6.20
CA GLU A 464 6.36 4.55 7.04
C GLU A 464 5.86 3.72 8.23
N THR A 465 5.56 2.45 7.96
CA THR A 465 5.01 1.46 8.89
C THR A 465 6.04 0.92 9.88
N ASP A 466 7.21 1.53 9.93
CA ASP A 466 8.15 1.22 10.99
C ASP A 466 7.86 2.07 12.21
N SER A 467 7.53 1.38 13.30
CA SER A 467 7.22 2.02 14.58
C SER A 467 8.29 3.03 14.99
N ALA A 468 9.57 2.80 14.70
CA ALA A 468 10.62 3.76 15.05
C ALA A 468 10.59 5.01 14.16
N VAL A 469 10.36 4.86 12.85
CA VAL A 469 10.27 5.99 11.93
C VAL A 469 9.03 6.83 12.23
N ALA A 470 7.87 6.20 12.41
CA ALA A 470 6.65 6.90 12.77
C ALA A 470 6.76 7.66 14.10
N GLN A 471 7.37 7.04 15.12
CA GLN A 471 7.62 7.69 16.41
C GLN A 471 8.56 8.90 16.26
N TYR A 472 9.58 8.83 15.40
CA TYR A 472 10.46 9.97 15.15
C TYR A 472 9.80 11.06 14.29
N CYS A 473 8.93 10.69 13.35
CA CYS A 473 8.08 11.64 12.63
C CYS A 473 7.15 12.40 13.57
N GLU A 474 6.50 11.71 14.52
CA GLU A 474 5.71 12.35 15.57
C GLU A 474 6.56 13.20 16.50
N PHE A 475 7.70 12.66 16.94
CA PHE A 475 8.59 13.34 17.86
C PHE A 475 9.12 14.66 17.27
N HIS A 476 9.34 14.71 15.96
CA HIS A 476 9.90 15.87 15.27
C HIS A 476 8.82 16.81 14.70
N PHE A 477 7.67 16.29 14.25
CA PHE A 477 6.68 17.09 13.51
C PHE A 477 5.26 17.00 14.06
N GLY A 478 5.03 16.18 15.08
CA GLY A 478 3.75 16.01 15.74
C GLY A 478 3.44 17.07 16.81
N ASP A 479 2.47 16.74 17.65
CA ASP A 479 1.89 17.66 18.64
C ASP A 479 2.79 17.82 19.88
N GLU A 480 2.58 18.90 20.64
CA GLU A 480 3.20 19.07 21.96
C GLU A 480 2.45 18.25 23.02
N TYR A 481 3.20 17.57 23.88
CA TYR A 481 2.65 16.70 24.93
C TYR A 481 3.07 17.17 26.31
N PHE A 482 2.13 17.18 27.26
CA PHE A 482 2.36 17.59 28.66
C PHE A 482 2.95 19.00 28.82
N GLY A 483 2.71 19.89 27.85
CA GLY A 483 3.27 21.24 27.84
C GLY A 483 4.78 21.30 27.55
N VAL A 484 5.35 20.20 27.04
CA VAL A 484 6.75 20.15 26.59
C VAL A 484 6.79 20.57 25.12
N ALA A 485 7.58 21.61 24.84
CA ALA A 485 7.76 22.13 23.49
C ALA A 485 8.40 21.07 22.57
N ASN A 486 8.15 21.19 21.25
CA ASN A 486 8.77 20.31 20.26
C ASN A 486 10.31 20.36 20.36
N PHE A 487 10.94 19.21 20.59
CA PHE A 487 12.36 19.13 20.92
C PHE A 487 13.26 19.64 19.79
N ALA A 488 12.99 19.21 18.56
CA ALA A 488 13.76 19.59 17.38
C ALA A 488 13.75 21.11 17.16
N LYS A 489 12.58 21.74 17.29
CA LYS A 489 12.47 23.20 17.25
C LYS A 489 13.19 23.86 18.43
N ALA A 490 12.99 23.35 19.65
CA ALA A 490 13.50 23.98 20.85
C ALA A 490 15.05 24.04 20.89
N TYR A 491 15.74 22.97 20.50
CA TYR A 491 17.20 23.03 20.43
C TYR A 491 17.70 23.82 19.21
N ALA A 492 16.97 23.85 18.10
CA ALA A 492 17.33 24.71 16.97
C ALA A 492 17.24 26.19 17.35
N ASP A 493 16.18 26.59 18.05
CA ASP A 493 16.02 27.96 18.59
C ASP A 493 17.18 28.29 19.55
N LEU A 494 17.55 27.35 20.43
CA LEU A 494 18.67 27.51 21.35
C LEU A 494 20.00 27.70 20.60
N ALA A 495 20.27 26.87 19.59
CA ALA A 495 21.46 26.96 18.75
C ALA A 495 21.54 28.31 18.01
N ILE A 496 20.43 28.75 17.42
CA ILE A 496 20.33 30.05 16.73
C ILE A 496 20.59 31.19 17.72
N GLY A 497 19.97 31.16 18.91
CA GLY A 497 20.17 32.19 19.93
C GLY A 497 21.64 32.33 20.34
N TYR A 498 22.35 31.20 20.48
CA TYR A 498 23.79 31.22 20.75
C TYR A 498 24.63 31.74 19.58
N ALA A 499 24.33 31.32 18.35
CA ALA A 499 25.01 31.84 17.17
C ALA A 499 24.85 33.35 17.00
N GLN A 500 23.67 33.88 17.32
CA GLN A 500 23.35 35.32 17.23
C GLN A 500 24.02 36.16 18.31
N THR A 501 24.19 35.61 19.51
CA THR A 501 24.77 36.33 20.67
C THR A 501 26.29 36.16 20.77
N ASP A 502 26.86 35.19 20.07
CA ASP A 502 28.29 34.96 20.03
C ASP A 502 29.04 36.04 19.24
N ALA A 503 30.11 36.58 19.85
CA ALA A 503 30.82 37.73 19.31
C ALA A 503 31.63 37.45 18.03
N ASP A 504 31.95 36.19 17.72
CA ASP A 504 32.67 35.83 16.48
C ASP A 504 31.73 35.40 15.38
N LEU A 505 30.68 34.64 15.71
CA LEU A 505 29.67 34.21 14.73
C LEU A 505 28.82 35.39 14.26
N ALA A 506 28.46 36.33 15.13
CA ALA A 506 27.69 37.52 14.77
C ALA A 506 28.38 38.45 13.75
N LYS A 507 29.69 38.27 13.52
CA LYS A 507 30.48 39.03 12.54
C LYS A 507 30.63 38.31 11.20
N ARG A 508 30.21 37.04 11.10
CA ARG A 508 30.32 36.24 9.89
C ARG A 508 29.05 36.36 9.07
N GLU A 509 29.23 36.45 7.76
CA GLU A 509 28.14 36.28 6.79
C GLU A 509 28.15 34.82 6.31
N HIS A 510 27.01 34.33 5.82
CA HIS A 510 26.88 32.99 5.21
C HIS A 510 27.23 31.82 6.16
N LEU A 511 26.74 31.88 7.41
CA LEU A 511 27.03 30.86 8.43
C LEU A 511 26.61 29.45 7.99
N LYS A 512 27.47 28.47 8.30
CA LYS A 512 27.23 27.04 8.04
C LYS A 512 27.07 26.25 9.31
N VAL A 513 26.09 25.35 9.36
CA VAL A 513 25.88 24.43 10.49
C VAL A 513 25.85 22.98 10.02
N LEU A 514 26.46 22.12 10.82
CA LEU A 514 26.37 20.67 10.69
C LEU A 514 25.57 20.12 11.87
N GLU A 515 24.45 19.49 11.56
CA GLU A 515 23.66 18.74 12.54
C GLU A 515 24.00 17.25 12.41
N VAL A 516 24.47 16.64 13.49
CA VAL A 516 24.84 15.22 13.54
C VAL A 516 23.83 14.48 14.40
N GLY A 517 23.20 13.45 13.82
CA GLY A 517 22.02 12.77 14.37
C GLY A 517 20.71 13.47 14.02
N CYS A 518 20.57 13.99 12.80
CA CYS A 518 19.43 14.83 12.42
C CYS A 518 18.08 14.07 12.32
N SER A 519 18.12 12.74 12.35
CA SER A 519 16.95 11.87 12.23
C SER A 519 16.09 12.30 11.02
N VAL A 520 14.82 12.63 11.22
CA VAL A 520 13.87 13.00 10.15
C VAL A 520 13.91 14.50 9.78
N GLY A 521 14.89 15.25 10.28
CA GLY A 521 15.32 16.52 9.70
C GLY A 521 14.63 17.80 10.18
N ARG A 522 13.64 17.75 11.09
CA ARG A 522 12.94 18.96 11.56
C ARG A 522 13.89 20.08 12.01
N ALA A 523 14.86 19.77 12.87
CA ALA A 523 15.74 20.82 13.39
C ALA A 523 16.64 21.41 12.30
N SER A 524 17.05 20.61 11.31
CA SER A 524 17.82 21.12 10.18
C SER A 524 17.05 22.20 9.43
N PHE A 525 15.74 22.00 9.21
CA PHE A 525 14.88 23.00 8.61
C PHE A 525 14.71 24.25 9.50
N GLU A 526 14.62 24.08 10.81
CA GLU A 526 14.52 25.20 11.76
C GLU A 526 15.84 26.00 11.81
N LEU A 527 16.99 25.32 11.85
CA LEU A 527 18.33 25.92 11.78
C LEU A 527 18.51 26.75 10.49
N ALA A 528 17.94 26.30 9.38
CA ALA A 528 18.00 26.98 8.09
C ALA A 528 17.34 28.37 8.07
N LYS A 529 16.56 28.72 9.11
CA LYS A 529 16.07 30.09 9.34
C LYS A 529 17.19 31.09 9.57
N HIS A 530 18.32 30.65 10.13
CA HIS A 530 19.46 31.50 10.43
C HIS A 530 20.72 31.13 9.62
N PHE A 531 20.99 29.84 9.49
CA PHE A 531 22.16 29.34 8.76
C PHE A 531 21.85 29.25 7.26
N GLU A 532 22.81 29.65 6.43
CA GLU A 532 22.65 29.64 4.97
C GLU A 532 22.83 28.26 4.37
N GLN A 533 23.69 27.45 4.99
CA GLN A 533 23.89 26.05 4.62
C GLN A 533 23.74 25.19 5.88
N VAL A 534 22.80 24.25 5.82
CA VAL A 534 22.57 23.25 6.87
C VAL A 534 22.83 21.87 6.30
N VAL A 535 23.77 21.14 6.89
CA VAL A 535 23.98 19.73 6.55
C VAL A 535 23.48 18.88 7.71
N GLY A 536 22.47 18.06 7.45
CA GLY A 536 21.93 17.08 8.39
C GLY A 536 22.51 15.69 8.11
N LEU A 537 23.19 15.11 9.09
CA LEU A 537 23.75 13.76 9.02
C LEU A 537 23.01 12.81 9.96
N ASP A 538 22.72 11.61 9.48
CA ASP A 538 22.23 10.52 10.33
C ASP A 538 22.78 9.17 9.85
N PHE A 539 22.94 8.21 10.76
CA PHE A 539 23.39 6.87 10.41
C PHE A 539 22.30 6.08 9.65
N SER A 540 21.02 6.37 9.94
CA SER A 540 19.86 5.70 9.36
C SER A 540 19.51 6.28 7.99
N ALA A 541 19.70 5.48 6.93
CA ALA A 541 19.19 5.82 5.60
C ALA A 541 17.67 6.09 5.60
N ARG A 542 16.94 5.42 6.49
CA ARG A 542 15.48 5.50 6.56
C ARG A 542 15.02 6.86 7.06
N PHE A 543 15.67 7.37 8.11
CA PHE A 543 15.40 8.72 8.62
C PHE A 543 15.79 9.80 7.61
N ILE A 544 16.94 9.64 6.95
CA ILE A 544 17.40 10.56 5.90
C ILE A 544 16.44 10.58 4.70
N ASN A 545 15.86 9.44 4.33
CA ASN A 545 14.87 9.39 3.25
C ASN A 545 13.63 10.21 3.59
N VAL A 546 13.15 10.18 4.85
CA VAL A 546 12.03 11.03 5.30
C VAL A 546 12.35 12.51 5.10
N ALA A 547 13.53 12.93 5.54
CA ALA A 547 13.96 14.32 5.45
C ALA A 547 14.10 14.79 3.98
N ASN A 548 14.73 13.97 3.13
CA ASN A 548 14.86 14.23 1.69
C ASN A 548 13.50 14.26 0.99
N GLN A 549 12.60 13.36 1.35
CA GLN A 549 11.27 13.33 0.80
C GLN A 549 10.50 14.59 1.21
N LEU A 550 10.49 14.94 2.49
CA LEU A 550 9.82 16.14 2.99
C LEU A 550 10.39 17.41 2.37
N GLN A 551 11.70 17.48 2.13
CA GLN A 551 12.34 18.58 1.40
C GLN A 551 11.80 18.69 -0.04
N THR A 552 11.58 17.56 -0.72
CA THR A 552 11.18 17.51 -2.14
C THR A 552 9.67 17.71 -2.32
N SER A 553 8.85 17.03 -1.52
CA SER A 553 7.39 17.05 -1.60
C SER A 553 6.74 18.18 -0.81
N GLY A 554 7.42 18.69 0.22
CA GLY A 554 6.86 19.63 1.19
C GLY A 554 5.85 19.02 2.17
N GLN A 555 5.60 17.71 2.11
CA GLN A 555 4.57 17.01 2.87
C GLN A 555 5.10 15.71 3.47
N LEU A 556 4.76 15.47 4.74
CA LEU A 556 5.08 14.28 5.52
C LEU A 556 3.79 13.61 5.99
N ARG A 557 3.69 12.30 5.80
CA ARG A 557 2.56 11.47 6.20
C ARG A 557 3.06 10.22 6.91
N TYR A 558 2.50 9.90 8.07
CA TYR A 558 2.91 8.75 8.88
C TYR A 558 1.75 8.26 9.74
N THR A 559 1.88 7.05 10.29
CA THR A 559 0.86 6.44 11.16
C THR A 559 1.42 6.07 12.51
N LEU A 560 0.70 6.34 13.60
CA LEU A 560 1.11 6.01 14.97
C LEU A 560 0.15 5.05 15.63
N PRO A 561 0.60 4.11 16.46
CA PRO A 561 -0.31 3.28 17.21
C PRO A 561 -1.07 4.10 18.27
N ILE A 562 -2.38 3.85 18.36
CA ILE A 562 -3.26 4.34 19.42
C ILE A 562 -3.28 3.29 20.54
N GLU A 563 -3.66 2.06 20.18
CA GLU A 563 -3.78 0.89 21.07
C GLU A 563 -3.74 -0.39 20.23
N GLY A 564 -2.83 -1.32 20.54
CA GLY A 564 -2.68 -2.55 19.77
C GLY A 564 -2.37 -2.27 18.30
N GLU A 565 -3.21 -2.80 17.41
CA GLU A 565 -3.12 -2.63 15.95
C GLU A 565 -3.86 -1.38 15.44
N ILE A 566 -4.57 -0.66 16.31
CA ILE A 566 -5.29 0.57 15.94
C ILE A 566 -4.27 1.67 15.70
N MET A 567 -4.26 2.25 14.49
CA MET A 567 -3.34 3.29 14.07
C MET A 567 -4.05 4.64 13.86
N ASP A 568 -3.36 5.74 14.15
CA ASP A 568 -3.72 7.14 13.89
C ASP A 568 -2.94 7.64 12.67
N PHE A 569 -3.59 8.24 11.68
CA PHE A 569 -2.92 8.83 10.53
C PHE A 569 -2.62 10.31 10.77
N LYS A 570 -1.37 10.71 10.59
CA LYS A 570 -0.88 12.08 10.77
C LYS A 570 -0.34 12.61 9.46
N GLU A 571 -0.66 13.87 9.19
CA GLU A 571 -0.11 14.64 8.08
C GLU A 571 0.39 15.99 8.59
N THR A 572 1.55 16.42 8.08
CA THR A 572 2.12 17.73 8.33
C THR A 572 2.89 18.20 7.10
N THR A 573 3.00 19.51 6.92
CA THR A 573 3.66 20.11 5.76
C THR A 573 4.66 21.16 6.21
N LEU A 574 5.72 21.36 5.41
CA LEU A 574 6.66 22.45 5.66
C LEU A 574 5.98 23.82 5.62
N ALA A 575 4.91 23.96 4.83
CA ALA A 575 4.14 25.20 4.73
C ALA A 575 3.44 25.52 6.06
N GLN A 576 2.78 24.54 6.68
CA GLN A 576 2.13 24.71 7.99
C GLN A 576 3.13 25.12 9.09
N LEU A 577 4.38 24.70 8.97
CA LEU A 577 5.44 24.99 9.94
C LEU A 577 6.22 26.28 9.62
N GLY A 578 5.94 26.94 8.49
CA GLY A 578 6.68 28.11 8.02
C GLY A 578 8.12 27.80 7.63
N LEU A 579 8.36 26.61 7.06
CA LEU A 579 9.69 26.08 6.72
C LEU A 579 9.94 25.91 5.22
N SER A 580 8.93 26.10 4.36
CA SER A 580 9.05 25.88 2.92
C SER A 580 10.16 26.69 2.25
N GLU A 581 10.33 27.96 2.62
CA GLU A 581 11.29 28.86 1.98
C GLU A 581 12.75 28.56 2.36
N VAL A 582 12.96 27.89 3.49
CA VAL A 582 14.31 27.57 4.00
C VAL A 582 14.72 26.13 3.67
N ALA A 583 13.80 25.29 3.20
CA ALA A 583 14.04 23.88 2.93
C ALA A 583 15.18 23.63 1.93
N SER A 584 15.34 24.50 0.94
CA SER A 584 16.40 24.40 -0.07
C SER A 584 17.81 24.68 0.46
N ARG A 585 17.94 25.17 1.69
CA ARG A 585 19.23 25.41 2.36
C ARG A 585 19.77 24.17 3.09
N CYS A 586 18.95 23.12 3.18
CA CYS A 586 19.28 21.88 3.85
C CYS A 586 19.86 20.85 2.86
N GLU A 587 20.78 20.03 3.33
CA GLU A 587 21.26 18.84 2.65
C GLU A 587 21.25 17.67 3.64
N PHE A 588 20.60 16.56 3.30
CA PHE A 588 20.48 15.40 4.17
C PHE A 588 21.27 14.21 3.62
N LEU A 589 22.20 13.69 4.43
CA LEU A 589 23.13 12.65 3.99
C LEU A 589 23.24 11.55 5.04
N GLN A 590 23.23 10.31 4.58
CA GLN A 590 23.56 9.19 5.45
C GLN A 590 25.06 9.21 5.77
N GLN A 591 25.41 9.23 7.07
CA GLN A 591 26.79 9.22 7.51
C GLN A 591 26.97 8.64 8.91
N ASP A 592 28.10 7.98 9.12
CA ASP A 592 28.54 7.56 10.44
C ASP A 592 29.27 8.72 11.15
N ALA A 593 28.73 9.15 12.29
CA ALA A 593 29.29 10.23 13.09
C ALA A 593 30.73 9.93 13.58
N THR A 594 31.09 8.67 13.81
CA THR A 594 32.43 8.29 14.26
C THR A 594 33.39 8.01 13.09
N ASN A 595 32.91 8.10 11.85
CA ASN A 595 33.69 7.88 10.63
C ASN A 595 33.30 8.84 9.50
N MET A 596 33.12 10.12 9.84
CA MET A 596 32.73 11.15 8.86
C MET A 596 33.80 11.37 7.79
N LYS A 597 33.38 11.41 6.53
CA LYS A 597 34.25 11.72 5.38
C LYS A 597 34.97 13.07 5.58
N PRO A 598 36.21 13.24 5.09
CA PRO A 598 36.97 14.49 5.21
C PRO A 598 36.26 15.73 4.66
N ILE A 599 35.34 15.56 3.72
CA ILE A 599 34.57 16.64 3.07
C ILE A 599 33.71 17.45 4.06
N PHE A 600 33.30 16.86 5.19
CA PHE A 600 32.53 17.57 6.20
C PHE A 600 33.50 18.42 7.02
N SER A 601 33.72 19.67 6.63
CA SER A 601 34.58 20.62 7.33
C SER A 601 34.15 22.05 7.01
N GLY A 602 34.65 23.01 7.79
CA GLY A 602 34.39 24.42 7.53
C GLY A 602 33.04 24.93 8.06
N TYR A 603 32.49 24.27 9.08
CA TYR A 603 31.25 24.68 9.74
C TYR A 603 31.51 25.73 10.82
N ASP A 604 30.58 26.66 11.01
CA ASP A 604 30.63 27.66 12.08
C ASP A 604 29.98 27.14 13.36
N MET A 605 29.02 26.21 13.22
CA MET A 605 28.40 25.53 14.35
C MET A 605 28.23 24.03 14.06
N ILE A 606 28.38 23.20 15.10
CA ILE A 606 28.00 21.79 15.09
C ILE A 606 26.97 21.57 16.18
N VAL A 607 25.88 20.91 15.84
CA VAL A 607 24.80 20.52 16.76
C VAL A 607 24.71 19.00 16.78
N ALA A 608 24.86 18.39 17.95
CA ALA A 608 24.69 16.95 18.13
C ALA A 608 23.83 16.68 19.38
N MET A 609 22.54 16.42 19.14
CA MET A 609 21.51 16.30 20.17
C MET A 609 21.10 14.85 20.36
N ASN A 610 21.13 14.38 21.61
CA ASN A 610 20.85 13.00 22.02
C ASN A 610 21.64 11.95 21.23
N LEU A 611 22.88 12.30 20.85
CA LEU A 611 23.72 11.49 19.97
C LEU A 611 24.75 10.66 20.75
N ILE A 612 25.49 11.28 21.68
CA ILE A 612 26.72 10.68 22.21
C ILE A 612 26.50 9.39 23.01
N ASP A 613 25.32 9.21 23.61
CA ASP A 613 24.92 7.97 24.30
C ASP A 613 24.24 6.94 23.38
N ARG A 614 24.32 7.18 22.06
CA ARG A 614 23.87 6.29 20.98
C ARG A 614 24.98 5.93 20.00
N LEU A 615 26.19 6.45 20.18
CA LEU A 615 27.35 6.12 19.34
C LEU A 615 28.09 4.90 19.87
N TYR A 616 28.60 4.06 18.97
CA TYR A 616 29.44 2.93 19.35
C TYR A 616 30.86 3.36 19.79
N GLU A 617 31.38 4.48 19.26
CA GLU A 617 32.67 5.09 19.64
C GLU A 617 32.53 6.61 19.94
N PRO A 618 31.87 7.03 21.03
CA PRO A 618 31.57 8.44 21.27
C PRO A 618 32.82 9.30 21.51
N LYS A 619 33.86 8.73 22.15
CA LYS A 619 35.14 9.43 22.37
C LYS A 619 35.82 9.81 21.06
N LYS A 620 35.69 8.97 20.02
CA LYS A 620 36.27 9.23 18.70
C LYS A 620 35.58 10.43 18.04
N PHE A 621 34.25 10.45 18.03
CA PHE A 621 33.48 11.60 17.55
C PHE A 621 33.92 12.90 18.24
N LEU A 622 34.02 12.92 19.57
CA LEU A 622 34.44 14.10 20.33
C LEU A 622 35.88 14.54 20.06
N THR A 623 36.76 13.61 19.70
CA THR A 623 38.15 13.92 19.36
C THR A 623 38.26 14.52 17.96
N ASP A 624 37.44 14.03 17.02
CA ASP A 624 37.51 14.40 15.61
C ASP A 624 36.69 15.66 15.27
N VAL A 625 35.68 16.01 16.09
CA VAL A 625 34.71 17.08 15.81
C VAL A 625 35.36 18.47 15.73
N ALA A 626 36.46 18.70 16.45
CA ALA A 626 37.21 19.96 16.37
C ALA A 626 37.72 20.24 14.95
N ALA A 627 38.14 19.22 14.21
CA ALA A 627 38.65 19.38 12.84
C ALA A 627 37.56 19.78 11.82
N ARG A 628 36.30 19.67 12.22
CA ARG A 628 35.13 19.96 11.38
C ARG A 628 34.67 21.42 11.49
N LEU A 629 35.03 22.10 12.59
CA LEU A 629 34.67 23.49 12.88
C LEU A 629 35.73 24.49 12.40
N ASN A 630 35.27 25.67 11.98
CA ASN A 630 36.10 26.86 11.83
C ASN A 630 36.63 27.31 13.20
N SER A 631 37.79 27.97 13.22
CA SER A 631 38.32 28.62 14.43
C SER A 631 37.27 29.57 15.01
N GLY A 632 37.06 29.57 16.33
CA GLY A 632 36.00 30.35 17.00
C GLY A 632 34.57 29.84 16.78
N GLY A 633 34.38 28.69 16.11
CA GLY A 633 33.08 28.05 15.94
C GLY A 633 32.49 27.46 17.22
N LEU A 634 31.19 27.15 17.21
CA LEU A 634 30.47 26.59 18.35
C LEU A 634 30.15 25.10 18.19
N LEU A 635 30.24 24.34 19.28
CA LEU A 635 29.79 22.96 19.39
C LEU A 635 28.71 22.87 20.47
N MET A 636 27.50 22.46 20.09
CA MET A 636 26.40 22.17 21.01
C MET A 636 26.18 20.67 21.12
N LEU A 637 26.27 20.14 22.33
CA LEU A 637 26.04 18.72 22.64
C LEU A 637 24.87 18.57 23.60
N GLY A 638 23.92 17.70 23.27
CA GLY A 638 22.86 17.29 24.18
C GLY A 638 22.87 15.79 24.39
N SER A 639 22.63 15.32 25.62
CA SER A 639 22.32 13.91 25.88
C SER A 639 21.63 13.73 27.23
N PRO A 640 20.72 12.75 27.37
CA PRO A 640 20.16 12.35 28.66
C PRO A 640 21.11 11.44 29.46
N TYR A 641 22.27 11.08 28.90
CA TYR A 641 23.28 10.20 29.50
C TYR A 641 22.74 8.82 29.90
N THR A 642 21.83 8.28 29.09
CA THR A 642 21.13 7.03 29.43
C THR A 642 22.01 5.79 29.34
N TRP A 643 23.13 5.86 28.62
CA TRP A 643 24.13 4.80 28.43
C TRP A 643 23.58 3.38 28.50
N LEU A 644 23.24 2.83 27.33
CA LEU A 644 22.70 1.49 27.19
C LEU A 644 23.69 0.64 26.38
N GLU A 645 23.98 -0.57 26.85
CA GLU A 645 24.96 -1.46 26.20
C GLU A 645 24.54 -1.91 24.80
N GLU A 646 23.26 -1.77 24.46
CA GLU A 646 22.73 -2.03 23.11
C GLU A 646 23.26 -1.03 22.05
N PHE A 647 23.61 0.20 22.46
CA PHE A 647 24.16 1.22 21.56
C PHE A 647 25.66 1.40 21.72
N THR A 648 26.15 1.35 22.96
CA THR A 648 27.55 1.60 23.29
C THR A 648 28.05 0.54 24.25
N GLN A 649 29.04 -0.26 23.87
CA GLN A 649 29.66 -1.20 24.81
C GLN A 649 30.19 -0.44 26.03
N LYS A 650 30.03 -1.01 27.23
CA LYS A 650 30.35 -0.34 28.49
C LYS A 650 31.77 0.25 28.58
N VAL A 651 32.74 -0.39 27.93
CA VAL A 651 34.13 0.08 27.83
C VAL A 651 34.28 1.42 27.09
N HIS A 652 33.29 1.79 26.27
CA HIS A 652 33.25 3.03 25.50
C HIS A 652 32.34 4.10 26.12
N TRP A 653 31.70 3.84 27.27
CA TRP A 653 30.90 4.84 27.96
C TRP A 653 31.77 6.02 28.41
N LEU A 654 31.25 7.24 28.25
CA LEU A 654 31.94 8.44 28.73
C LEU A 654 31.67 8.72 30.22
N GLY A 655 30.69 8.06 30.82
CA GLY A 655 30.37 8.20 32.23
C GLY A 655 29.21 7.28 32.63
N GLY A 656 28.64 7.49 33.81
CA GLY A 656 27.58 6.63 34.34
C GLY A 656 28.09 5.31 34.91
N TYR A 657 29.38 5.24 35.26
CA TYR A 657 30.02 4.09 35.87
C TYR A 657 30.95 4.52 37.02
N LYS A 658 31.47 3.54 37.76
CA LYS A 658 32.48 3.75 38.81
C LYS A 658 33.85 3.33 38.32
N ASP A 659 34.87 4.15 38.57
CA ASP A 659 36.25 3.79 38.25
C ASP A 659 36.64 2.52 39.02
N ALA A 660 37.26 1.56 38.32
CA ALA A 660 37.57 0.25 38.88
C ALA A 660 38.68 0.28 39.94
N HIS A 661 39.51 1.33 39.97
CA HIS A 661 40.64 1.46 40.88
C HIS A 661 40.34 2.41 42.04
N SER A 662 39.79 3.60 41.78
CA SER A 662 39.48 4.60 42.81
C SER A 662 38.11 4.37 43.46
N GLY A 663 37.18 3.71 42.75
CA GLY A 663 35.78 3.55 43.18
C GLY A 663 34.94 4.83 43.06
N GLU A 664 35.51 5.91 42.55
CA GLU A 664 34.82 7.20 42.35
C GLU A 664 33.82 7.12 41.19
N ASN A 665 32.76 7.93 41.27
CA ASN A 665 31.79 8.03 40.19
C ASN A 665 32.43 8.82 39.03
N VAL A 666 32.32 8.28 37.81
CA VAL A 666 32.71 9.00 36.59
C VAL A 666 31.45 9.52 35.92
N THR A 667 31.28 10.84 35.89
CA THR A 667 30.12 11.46 35.21
C THR A 667 30.45 11.77 33.76
N THR A 668 29.43 11.77 32.89
CA THR A 668 29.64 12.09 31.48
C THR A 668 30.13 13.52 31.28
N LEU A 669 29.62 14.47 32.08
CA LEU A 669 30.03 15.88 31.99
C LEU A 669 31.51 16.09 32.32
N GLU A 670 32.04 15.43 33.36
CA GLU A 670 33.47 15.49 33.71
C GLU A 670 34.35 14.97 32.56
N THR A 671 33.95 13.86 31.94
CA THR A 671 34.66 13.31 30.79
C THR A 671 34.55 14.21 29.56
N LEU A 672 33.40 14.84 29.32
CA LEU A 672 33.27 15.84 28.25
C LEU A 672 34.24 17.00 28.47
N HIS A 673 34.32 17.55 29.69
CA HIS A 673 35.32 18.58 30.02
C HIS A 673 36.75 18.09 29.77
N ALA A 674 37.10 16.90 30.25
CA ALA A 674 38.44 16.36 30.08
C ALA A 674 38.82 16.18 28.60
N LEU A 675 37.92 15.64 27.77
CA LEU A 675 38.16 15.41 26.34
C LEU A 675 38.18 16.71 25.52
N LEU A 676 37.20 17.58 25.73
CA LEU A 676 36.99 18.77 24.89
C LEU A 676 37.91 19.94 25.29
N SER A 677 38.37 20.00 26.55
CA SER A 677 39.25 21.09 27.04
C SER A 677 40.53 21.29 26.25
N LYS A 678 40.96 20.28 25.47
CA LYS A 678 42.10 20.38 24.57
C LYS A 678 41.84 21.46 23.50
N ASP A 679 40.74 21.31 22.77
CA ASP A 679 40.43 22.09 21.56
C ASP A 679 39.31 23.13 21.79
N PHE A 680 38.60 23.07 22.92
CA PHE A 680 37.44 23.89 23.22
C PHE A 680 37.47 24.54 24.61
N GLU A 681 36.66 25.59 24.77
CA GLU A 681 36.33 26.26 26.03
C GLU A 681 34.82 26.20 26.28
N PRO A 682 34.34 25.88 27.50
CA PRO A 682 32.91 25.82 27.79
C PRO A 682 32.26 27.21 27.72
N VAL A 683 31.03 27.29 27.21
CA VAL A 683 30.24 28.51 27.09
C VAL A 683 29.01 28.42 27.98
N GLY A 684 29.04 29.15 29.09
CA GLY A 684 27.95 29.16 30.06
C GLY A 684 27.83 27.88 30.89
N ALA A 685 26.76 27.78 31.68
CA ALA A 685 26.44 26.58 32.45
C ALA A 685 25.62 25.60 31.59
N PRO A 686 25.71 24.27 31.85
CA PRO A 686 24.83 23.29 31.23
C PRO A 686 23.35 23.64 31.43
N GLN A 687 22.54 23.38 30.41
CA GLN A 687 21.08 23.61 30.43
C GLN A 687 20.32 22.30 30.32
N GLU A 688 19.08 22.29 30.77
CA GLU A 688 18.18 21.14 30.63
C GLU A 688 17.17 21.39 29.52
N LEU A 689 17.02 20.43 28.62
CA LEU A 689 16.01 20.46 27.58
C LEU A 689 15.15 19.20 27.63
N GLN A 690 13.87 19.38 27.89
CA GLN A 690 12.90 18.30 28.00
C GLN A 690 12.42 17.85 26.62
N PHE A 691 12.05 16.58 26.50
CA PHE A 691 11.46 16.03 25.30
C PHE A 691 10.51 14.87 25.61
N VAL A 692 9.51 14.70 24.74
CA VAL A 692 8.51 13.63 24.88
C VAL A 692 8.45 12.83 23.58
N ILE A 693 8.64 11.51 23.68
CA ILE A 693 8.40 10.58 22.57
C ILE A 693 7.08 9.86 22.87
N ARG A 694 6.10 10.01 21.96
CA ARG A 694 4.84 9.29 22.02
C ARG A 694 5.03 7.90 21.43
N GLU A 695 4.79 6.87 22.23
CA GLU A 695 4.78 5.48 21.74
C GLU A 695 3.38 5.06 21.31
N THR A 696 2.36 5.32 22.13
CA THR A 696 0.95 5.06 21.80
C THR A 696 0.05 6.21 22.25
N ALA A 697 -1.28 6.12 22.14
CA ALA A 697 -2.18 7.12 22.74
C ALA A 697 -2.11 7.19 24.28
N ARG A 698 -1.54 6.18 24.93
CA ARG A 698 -1.45 6.07 26.41
C ARG A 698 -0.04 5.80 26.93
N LYS A 699 0.95 5.62 26.07
CA LYS A 699 2.35 5.37 26.45
C LYS A 699 3.25 6.46 25.88
N TYR A 700 3.98 7.12 26.78
CA TYR A 700 4.88 8.22 26.45
C TYR A 700 6.20 8.04 27.21
N GLN A 701 7.31 8.45 26.59
CA GLN A 701 8.60 8.60 27.24
C GLN A 701 8.85 10.09 27.45
N HIS A 702 8.99 10.53 28.70
CA HIS A 702 9.35 11.91 29.04
C HIS A 702 10.79 11.91 29.57
N THR A 703 11.67 12.62 28.89
CA THR A 703 13.11 12.57 29.12
C THR A 703 13.69 13.98 29.17
N VAL A 704 14.78 14.15 29.91
CA VAL A 704 15.51 15.43 30.04
C VAL A 704 16.92 15.25 29.51
N SER A 705 17.32 16.09 28.55
CA SER A 705 18.65 16.12 27.95
C SER A 705 19.47 17.25 28.57
N GLN A 706 20.69 16.96 29.00
CA GLN A 706 21.64 17.98 29.42
C GLN A 706 22.37 18.53 28.19
N VAL A 707 22.18 19.82 27.92
CA VAL A 707 22.79 20.58 26.83
C VAL A 707 24.03 21.30 27.34
N THR A 708 25.14 21.17 26.61
CA THR A 708 26.40 21.88 26.86
C THR A 708 26.86 22.57 25.59
N LEU A 709 27.46 23.75 25.74
CA LEU A 709 27.97 24.55 24.63
C LEU A 709 29.47 24.79 24.80
N TRP A 710 30.18 24.74 23.68
CA TRP A 710 31.64 24.81 23.66
C TRP A 710 32.10 25.68 22.49
N LYS A 711 33.07 26.55 22.75
CA LYS A 711 33.72 27.42 21.77
C LYS A 711 35.03 26.79 21.35
N LYS A 712 35.24 26.61 20.05
CA LYS A 712 36.54 26.13 19.53
C LYS A 712 37.60 27.21 19.73
N LYS A 713 38.74 26.83 20.30
CA LYS A 713 39.89 27.72 20.50
C LYS A 713 40.46 28.21 19.16
N ALA A 714 41.12 29.36 19.23
CA ALA A 714 41.69 30.05 18.08
C ALA A 714 42.68 29.18 17.29
#